data_AF-A0A413RNZ1-F1
#
_entry.id   AF-A0A413RNZ1-F1
#
_cell.length_a   1.000
_cell.length_b   1.000
_cell.length_c   1.000
_cell.angle_alpha   90.00
_cell.angle_beta   90.00
_cell.angle_gamma   90.00
#
_symmetry.space_group_name_H-M   'P 1'
#
loop_
_entity.id
_entity.type
_entity.pdbx_description
1 polymer ?
#
loop_
_entity_poly.entity_id
_entity_poly.type
_entity_poly.pdbx_seq_one_letter_code
_entity_poly.pdbx_strand_id
1 'polypeptide(L)'
;MPCRACRTSPAYPVRAGAGPGTDSSGGSVIRNRTSGRTQGATLARRETLRRTTRRALAGAVSAVLVAGLVPFVAAPAQAAGVTITGTVKNQAGQAIAANVEISFDGGWLTTTTNASGAFTLTGVSPGTAYLNASESGNDHLYTGENWNGTASAPGYISFTVPATSVTGVNFVLDPATGILGTATDEAGKPLANIGWTVLEYRPTEGDWYPPQMGPLLTDEDGRMWWRTEVGKTYKLCFEDDWYGDPSWRPTVRYADRCWNQAATQAAATPITVTEATRRQTFTVALPVAGKSLLPGTPFVTGAAKVGSALTADPGQWTPSGVALSYRWVAYRGATRIELPSTSRTFVPTAENVAAGDSITVEVTGTLAGYKTATRSAWAGEVGKPTPTLSSPVKITGTPTAGNTLTASWGTLTPAVTYPMLTWYVDGQEDGRGTSSGNTTFAVTAAHANKRIEVRLEAYPEGYNPVRSVAAVTAGSPLTAVTPTVSGTLAVGKTLTATPGAWGPAPVTLGYQWYRSGTAISGATAAAYKLVEADRAKTLTVKVTGSKAGYVTASRTSAATTAVQGVLTAPMPTISGTTAVGRTLTLSTGTWGPAPVALSYRWYRSGVAISGATATTYTLTASDRGKTITVHVAGRKTGYVSTSRSSAATAAIRGVLTTKTPTVTGTLKVGSTLKAAPGTWGPAPVTLAYQWYRGSTAISGAKSSTYKLVAADKGTTIKVRVTGSKSGYVSAAKYSAATAKIA
;
A
#
# COMPACT_ATOMS: atom_id res chain seq x y z
N MET A 1 -33.52 41.41 58.66
CA MET A 1 -34.00 42.82 58.62
C MET A 1 -32.80 43.74 58.83
N PRO A 2 -32.66 44.90 58.15
CA PRO A 2 -33.28 45.36 56.89
C PRO A 2 -32.20 45.64 55.78
N CYS A 3 -32.40 45.35 54.49
CA CYS A 3 -33.22 45.98 53.41
C CYS A 3 -32.54 47.14 52.64
N ARG A 4 -32.41 46.98 51.30
CA ARG A 4 -32.96 47.78 50.17
C ARG A 4 -32.10 47.60 48.91
N ALA A 5 -32.57 47.61 47.66
CA ALA A 5 -33.85 47.40 46.96
C ALA A 5 -33.51 47.41 45.45
N CYS A 6 -33.86 46.37 44.68
CA CYS A 6 -34.87 46.33 43.61
C CYS A 6 -34.72 47.26 42.38
N ARG A 7 -34.77 46.66 41.17
CA ARG A 7 -35.77 46.83 40.07
C ARG A 7 -35.14 46.45 38.69
N THR A 8 -35.77 45.88 37.67
CA THR A 8 -37.02 45.13 37.36
C THR A 8 -36.95 44.72 35.87
N SER A 9 -37.48 43.55 35.48
CA SER A 9 -37.76 43.12 34.08
C SER A 9 -38.95 43.90 33.45
N PRO A 10 -39.29 43.73 32.14
CA PRO A 10 -40.14 42.61 31.63
C PRO A 10 -39.77 42.11 30.18
N ALA A 11 -39.82 40.82 29.84
CA ALA A 11 -40.93 39.95 29.36
C ALA A 11 -41.36 40.07 27.86
N TYR A 12 -40.96 39.04 27.06
CA TYR A 12 -41.60 38.26 25.95
C TYR A 12 -42.89 38.74 25.22
N PRO A 13 -43.13 38.40 23.92
CA PRO A 13 -43.64 37.05 23.56
C PRO A 13 -43.33 36.46 22.16
N VAL A 14 -43.67 35.17 22.02
CA VAL A 14 -43.67 34.31 20.82
C VAL A 14 -45.06 34.32 20.15
N ARG A 15 -45.15 34.32 18.80
CA ARG A 15 -46.21 33.61 18.05
C ARG A 15 -45.88 33.40 16.57
N ALA A 16 -46.45 32.32 16.03
CA ALA A 16 -46.25 31.71 14.71
C ALA A 16 -47.11 32.30 13.56
N GLY A 17 -46.76 31.97 12.30
CA GLY A 17 -47.67 32.07 11.14
C GLY A 17 -47.04 31.91 9.73
N ALA A 18 -47.31 30.76 9.10
CA ALA A 18 -47.55 30.42 7.67
C ALA A 18 -46.83 31.13 6.48
N GLY A 19 -46.44 30.33 5.47
CA GLY A 19 -46.00 30.72 4.10
C GLY A 19 -47.15 31.16 3.16
N PRO A 20 -47.10 31.05 1.79
CA PRO A 20 -46.19 30.30 0.89
C PRO A 20 -45.79 31.01 -0.45
N GLY A 21 -45.08 30.28 -1.34
CA GLY A 21 -45.00 30.51 -2.81
C GLY A 21 -43.75 31.28 -3.30
N THR A 22 -43.12 31.03 -4.45
CA THR A 22 -43.33 30.17 -5.64
C THR A 22 -42.06 30.26 -6.50
N ASP A 23 -41.74 29.21 -7.28
CA ASP A 23 -41.10 29.20 -8.62
C ASP A 23 -39.74 29.94 -8.84
N SER A 24 -38.76 29.47 -9.63
CA SER A 24 -38.80 28.64 -10.83
C SER A 24 -37.37 28.30 -11.30
N SER A 25 -37.26 27.17 -12.00
CA SER A 25 -36.37 26.80 -13.12
C SER A 25 -35.12 27.64 -13.48
N GLY A 26 -34.07 26.92 -13.90
CA GLY A 26 -33.48 27.18 -15.22
C GLY A 26 -31.98 27.04 -15.37
N GLY A 27 -31.54 25.89 -15.91
CA GLY A 27 -30.41 25.74 -16.85
C GLY A 27 -29.00 26.10 -16.35
N SER A 28 -27.90 25.77 -17.01
CA SER A 28 -27.57 24.85 -18.09
C SER A 28 -26.04 24.85 -18.10
N VAL A 29 -25.39 23.69 -17.94
CA VAL A 29 -24.50 23.06 -18.94
C VAL A 29 -23.29 23.91 -19.38
N ILE A 30 -22.08 23.33 -19.27
CA ILE A 30 -21.06 23.16 -20.34
C ILE A 30 -19.60 23.34 -19.84
N ARG A 31 -18.81 22.29 -20.14
CA ARG A 31 -17.34 22.17 -20.33
C ARG A 31 -16.46 22.25 -19.07
N ASN A 32 -15.88 21.17 -18.54
CA ASN A 32 -15.07 20.09 -19.14
C ASN A 32 -13.75 20.59 -19.75
N ARG A 33 -12.62 20.44 -19.03
CA ARG A 33 -11.44 19.67 -19.48
C ARG A 33 -10.22 19.81 -18.55
N THR A 34 -9.86 18.66 -17.96
CA THR A 34 -8.52 18.03 -18.00
C THR A 34 -7.26 18.90 -18.16
N SER A 35 -6.39 18.88 -17.16
CA SER A 35 -5.08 18.16 -17.15
C SER A 35 -4.47 18.34 -15.73
N GLY A 36 -3.83 17.39 -15.05
CA GLY A 36 -3.27 16.12 -15.46
C GLY A 36 -1.80 16.25 -15.85
N ARG A 37 -0.88 16.44 -14.88
CA ARG A 37 0.33 15.59 -14.68
C ARG A 37 1.36 16.18 -13.70
N THR A 38 1.59 15.40 -12.64
CA THR A 38 2.90 14.85 -12.19
C THR A 38 4.18 15.67 -12.42
N GLN A 39 4.83 16.05 -11.32
CA GLN A 39 6.16 15.55 -10.90
C GLN A 39 6.12 15.47 -9.35
N GLY A 40 6.60 14.45 -8.64
CA GLY A 40 7.71 13.55 -8.93
C GLY A 40 8.77 13.76 -7.85
N ALA A 41 8.72 12.93 -6.82
CA ALA A 41 9.52 12.96 -5.59
C ALA A 41 11.05 12.95 -5.79
N THR A 42 11.79 13.56 -4.84
CA THR A 42 13.05 13.06 -4.22
C THR A 42 13.32 13.89 -2.94
N LEU A 43 13.02 13.40 -1.74
CA LEU A 43 13.95 12.74 -0.78
C LEU A 43 15.19 13.57 -0.37
N ALA A 44 15.16 14.08 0.87
CA ALA A 44 16.12 13.82 1.96
C ALA A 44 16.61 15.05 2.76
N ARG A 45 16.25 15.02 4.05
CA ARG A 45 17.05 15.30 5.25
C ARG A 45 17.71 16.68 5.50
N ARG A 46 17.34 17.17 6.70
CA ARG A 46 18.13 17.87 7.74
C ARG A 46 18.23 19.38 7.65
N GLU A 47 17.41 20.00 8.50
CA GLU A 47 17.77 21.16 9.31
C GLU A 47 19.15 20.96 9.97
N THR A 48 20.06 21.91 9.78
CA THR A 48 20.89 22.44 10.88
C THR A 48 21.43 23.83 10.50
N LEU A 49 21.37 24.73 11.48
CA LEU A 49 22.18 25.94 11.70
C LEU A 49 21.86 27.27 11.00
N ARG A 50 21.84 28.26 11.89
CA ARG A 50 21.51 29.67 11.77
C ARG A 50 22.63 30.48 11.12
N ARG A 51 22.21 31.58 10.48
CA ARG A 51 22.86 32.89 10.34
C ARG A 51 24.33 32.92 9.89
N THR A 52 24.56 33.34 8.65
CA THR A 52 25.53 34.43 8.39
C THR A 52 25.30 35.08 7.01
N THR A 53 25.23 36.41 7.03
CA THR A 53 25.66 37.38 5.99
C THR A 53 25.06 37.30 4.58
N ARG A 54 24.18 38.26 4.25
CA ARG A 54 24.07 38.79 2.88
C ARG A 54 24.25 40.31 2.90
N ARG A 55 25.40 40.74 2.37
CA ARG A 55 25.62 42.08 1.83
C ARG A 55 25.51 42.01 0.31
N ALA A 56 24.85 43.03 -0.21
CA ALA A 56 25.21 43.79 -1.40
C ALA A 56 24.65 43.39 -2.78
N LEU A 57 24.10 44.46 -3.38
CA LEU A 57 24.15 44.91 -4.78
C LEU A 57 22.93 44.62 -5.67
N ALA A 58 22.28 45.76 -5.95
CA ALA A 58 21.22 46.01 -6.89
C ALA A 58 21.69 45.85 -8.35
N GLY A 59 20.76 45.42 -9.21
CA GLY A 59 20.83 45.50 -10.66
C GLY A 59 19.44 45.89 -11.19
N ALA A 60 19.38 47.02 -11.88
CA ALA A 60 18.19 47.68 -12.42
C ALA A 60 17.50 46.88 -13.53
N VAL A 61 16.19 47.09 -13.75
CA VAL A 61 15.57 47.43 -15.06
C VAL A 61 14.20 48.08 -14.81
N SER A 62 13.98 49.14 -15.58
CA SER A 62 12.86 50.07 -15.66
C SER A 62 11.46 49.48 -15.91
N ALA A 63 10.44 50.14 -15.35
CA ALA A 63 9.12 50.22 -15.97
C ALA A 63 8.59 51.65 -15.85
N VAL A 64 8.36 52.26 -17.02
CA VAL A 64 7.68 53.53 -17.22
C VAL A 64 6.22 53.37 -16.85
N LEU A 65 5.69 54.23 -15.97
CA LEU A 65 4.25 54.55 -16.01
C LEU A 65 4.03 56.04 -15.70
N VAL A 66 3.16 56.61 -16.53
CA VAL A 66 2.88 58.02 -16.73
C VAL A 66 2.09 58.61 -15.55
N ALA A 67 2.37 59.89 -15.32
CA ALA A 67 1.89 60.74 -14.24
C ALA A 67 0.36 60.80 -14.08
N GLY A 68 -0.07 60.73 -12.83
CA GLY A 68 -1.32 61.26 -12.32
C GLY A 68 -1.04 61.89 -10.96
N LEU A 69 -0.97 63.22 -10.92
CA LEU A 69 -0.75 64.02 -9.71
C LEU A 69 -1.92 63.85 -8.73
N VAL A 70 -1.64 63.25 -7.59
CA VAL A 70 -2.30 63.56 -6.31
C VAL A 70 -1.17 64.09 -5.42
N PRO A 71 -1.33 65.23 -4.71
CA PRO A 71 -0.29 65.70 -3.83
C PRO A 71 -0.05 64.65 -2.75
N PHE A 72 1.10 63.97 -2.80
CA PHE A 72 1.63 63.31 -1.63
C PHE A 72 1.93 64.43 -0.64
N VAL A 73 1.11 64.54 0.41
CA VAL A 73 1.54 65.22 1.63
C VAL A 73 2.85 64.53 2.00
N ALA A 74 3.97 65.25 1.90
CA ALA A 74 5.22 64.76 2.45
C ALA A 74 4.93 64.35 3.89
N ALA A 75 5.15 63.06 4.21
CA ALA A 75 5.17 62.63 5.59
C ALA A 75 6.05 63.62 6.36
N PRO A 76 5.61 64.12 7.53
CA PRO A 76 6.42 65.08 8.28
C PRO A 76 7.82 64.48 8.44
N ALA A 77 8.84 65.26 8.13
CA ALA A 77 10.23 64.87 8.35
C ALA A 77 10.33 64.30 9.76
N GLN A 78 10.67 63.01 9.88
CA GLN A 78 10.81 62.34 11.15
C GLN A 78 11.83 63.17 11.95
N ALA A 79 11.39 63.74 13.08
CA ALA A 79 12.26 64.52 13.94
C ALA A 79 13.53 63.70 14.18
N ALA A 80 14.71 64.31 14.00
CA ALA A 80 15.98 63.62 14.20
C ALA A 80 15.98 62.98 15.59
N GLY A 81 15.86 61.64 15.64
CA GLY A 81 15.75 60.93 16.90
C GLY A 81 16.97 61.22 17.77
N VAL A 82 16.78 61.33 19.07
CA VAL A 82 17.84 61.72 19.99
C VAL A 82 18.83 60.57 20.19
N THR A 83 20.05 60.93 20.61
CA THR A 83 21.09 59.96 20.96
C THR A 83 21.18 59.82 22.48
N ILE A 84 21.24 58.59 22.98
CA ILE A 84 21.47 58.27 24.39
C ILE A 84 22.84 57.60 24.51
N THR A 85 23.70 58.13 25.39
CA THR A 85 25.03 57.57 25.67
C THR A 85 25.25 57.38 27.16
N GLY A 86 26.02 56.36 27.49
CA GLY A 86 26.19 55.95 28.87
C GLY A 86 27.22 54.84 29.04
N THR A 87 27.33 54.34 30.26
CA THR A 87 28.18 53.20 30.60
C THR A 87 27.42 52.15 31.40
N VAL A 88 27.86 50.90 31.35
CA VAL A 88 27.38 49.81 32.21
C VAL A 88 28.57 49.26 32.99
N LYS A 89 28.49 49.33 34.31
CA LYS A 89 29.59 48.96 35.23
C LYS A 89 29.04 48.19 36.43
N ASN A 90 29.91 47.51 37.17
CA ASN A 90 29.57 46.94 38.47
C ASN A 90 29.79 47.94 39.61
N GLN A 91 29.42 47.57 40.84
CA GLN A 91 29.61 48.39 42.04
C GLN A 91 31.09 48.78 42.31
N ALA A 92 32.06 48.00 41.80
CA ALA A 92 33.49 48.30 41.89
C ALA A 92 34.00 49.21 40.75
N GLY A 93 33.11 49.68 39.88
CA GLY A 93 33.44 50.56 38.75
C GLY A 93 34.06 49.85 37.53
N GLN A 94 34.08 48.51 37.52
CA GLN A 94 34.59 47.73 36.40
C GLN A 94 33.55 47.67 35.28
N ALA A 95 34.00 47.77 34.03
CA ALA A 95 33.15 47.68 32.85
C ALA A 95 32.48 46.31 32.72
N ILE A 96 31.20 46.30 32.37
CA ILE A 96 30.43 45.08 32.09
C ILE A 96 30.13 45.02 30.59
N ALA A 97 30.37 43.85 29.98
CA ALA A 97 29.84 43.54 28.67
C ALA A 97 28.33 43.34 28.79
N ALA A 98 27.54 44.25 28.22
CA ALA A 98 26.10 44.32 28.41
C ALA A 98 25.33 44.55 27.10
N ASN A 99 24.13 44.00 27.05
CA ASN A 99 23.07 44.40 26.13
C ASN A 99 22.30 45.55 26.76
N VAL A 100 22.09 46.62 25.99
CA VAL A 100 21.27 47.77 26.40
C VAL A 100 20.09 47.85 25.45
N GLU A 101 18.88 47.85 25.99
CA GLU A 101 17.63 47.84 25.24
C GLU A 101 16.76 49.02 25.67
N ILE A 102 16.20 49.73 24.69
CA ILE A 102 15.22 50.78 24.91
C ILE A 102 13.94 50.51 24.13
N SER A 103 12.80 50.62 24.80
CA SER A 103 11.46 50.64 24.20
C SER A 103 10.85 52.03 24.37
N PHE A 104 10.28 52.60 23.30
CA PHE A 104 9.72 53.96 23.27
C PHE A 104 8.61 54.06 22.24
N ASP A 105 7.88 55.18 22.23
CA ASP A 105 6.83 55.42 21.23
C ASP A 105 7.45 55.53 19.81
N GLY A 106 7.16 54.54 18.97
CA GLY A 106 7.78 54.37 17.65
C GLY A 106 8.70 53.15 17.51
N GLY A 107 8.96 52.38 18.56
CA GLY A 107 9.59 51.06 18.44
C GLY A 107 10.53 50.67 19.59
N TRP A 108 11.50 49.83 19.27
CA TRP A 108 12.54 49.38 20.19
C TRP A 108 13.91 49.41 19.51
N LEU A 109 14.96 49.70 20.28
CA LEU A 109 16.34 49.69 19.83
C LEU A 109 17.20 48.92 20.82
N THR A 110 18.28 48.33 20.32
CA THR A 110 19.27 47.62 21.14
C THR A 110 20.68 47.96 20.71
N THR A 111 21.61 47.93 21.66
CA THR A 111 23.04 48.07 21.42
C THR A 111 23.81 47.21 22.41
N THR A 112 25.12 47.08 22.20
CA THR A 112 26.02 46.43 23.16
C THR A 112 27.08 47.42 23.63
N THR A 113 27.59 47.18 24.83
CA THR A 113 28.71 47.97 25.35
C THR A 113 30.03 47.59 24.67
N ASN A 114 30.93 48.55 24.51
CA ASN A 114 32.31 48.27 24.13
C ASN A 114 33.15 47.78 25.35
N ALA A 115 34.45 47.60 25.16
CA ALA A 115 35.37 47.12 26.20
C ALA A 115 35.47 48.03 27.45
N SER A 116 35.13 49.32 27.35
CA SER A 116 35.07 50.22 28.51
C SER A 116 33.69 50.27 29.18
N GLY A 117 32.75 49.44 28.72
CA GLY A 117 31.37 49.41 29.20
C GLY A 117 30.51 50.51 28.59
N ALA A 118 31.00 51.28 27.62
CA ALA A 118 30.26 52.39 27.04
C ALA A 118 29.31 51.94 25.93
N PHE A 119 28.12 52.55 25.86
CA PHE A 119 27.12 52.28 24.84
C PHE A 119 26.58 53.57 24.20
N THR A 120 26.04 53.43 22.99
CA THR A 120 25.36 54.51 22.25
C THR A 120 24.11 53.95 21.57
N LEU A 121 22.97 54.60 21.80
CA LEU A 121 21.69 54.37 21.12
C LEU A 121 21.34 55.62 20.32
N THR A 122 21.13 55.50 19.01
CA THR A 122 20.79 56.62 18.11
C THR A 122 19.39 56.45 17.54
N GLY A 123 18.62 57.53 17.41
CA GLY A 123 17.30 57.50 16.78
C GLY A 123 16.15 57.20 17.73
N VAL A 124 16.31 57.51 19.03
CA VAL A 124 15.26 57.35 20.04
C VAL A 124 14.26 58.51 19.92
N SER A 125 12.96 58.23 19.85
CA SER A 125 11.95 59.29 19.85
C SER A 125 11.82 59.92 21.24
N PRO A 126 11.70 61.26 21.35
CA PRO A 126 11.34 61.91 22.61
C PRO A 126 9.99 61.41 23.14
N GLY A 127 9.85 61.30 24.46
CA GLY A 127 8.65 60.79 25.12
C GLY A 127 8.94 59.70 26.15
N THR A 128 7.92 58.99 26.59
CA THR A 128 8.06 57.91 27.58
C THR A 128 8.83 56.74 26.99
N ALA A 129 9.90 56.31 27.67
CA ALA A 129 10.70 55.15 27.29
C ALA A 129 11.03 54.26 28.49
N TYR A 130 11.31 52.99 28.21
CA TYR A 130 11.84 52.01 29.14
C TYR A 130 13.23 51.64 28.66
N LEU A 131 14.25 51.90 29.47
CA LEU A 131 15.64 51.58 29.14
C LEU A 131 16.17 50.58 30.16
N ASN A 132 16.68 49.46 29.68
CA ASN A 132 17.25 48.37 30.47
C ASN A 132 18.69 48.10 30.04
N ALA A 133 19.54 47.75 31.00
CA ALA A 133 20.84 47.13 30.73
C ALA A 133 20.92 45.79 31.45
N SER A 134 21.36 44.77 30.73
CA SER A 134 21.64 43.44 31.26
C SER A 134 22.98 42.95 30.71
N GLU A 135 23.70 42.13 31.47
CA GLU A 135 24.92 41.52 30.95
C GLU A 135 24.66 40.74 29.65
N SER A 136 25.65 40.70 28.76
CA SER A 136 25.53 40.03 27.46
C SER A 136 26.00 38.58 27.47
N GLY A 137 26.65 38.14 28.55
CA GLY A 137 27.05 36.75 28.76
C GLY A 137 25.97 35.89 29.41
N ASN A 138 26.14 34.56 29.35
CA ASN A 138 25.28 33.57 30.01
C ASN A 138 25.79 33.17 31.40
N ASP A 139 26.79 33.88 31.93
CA ASP A 139 27.36 33.55 33.25
C ASP A 139 26.43 33.99 34.39
N HIS A 140 25.45 34.83 34.12
CA HIS A 140 24.49 35.40 35.07
C HIS A 140 25.21 36.03 36.27
N LEU A 141 26.22 36.87 36.01
CA LEU A 141 27.01 37.55 37.04
C LEU A 141 26.28 38.75 37.66
N TYR A 142 25.45 39.44 36.88
CA TYR A 142 24.78 40.66 37.28
C TYR A 142 23.28 40.63 37.01
N THR A 143 22.51 41.28 37.87
CA THR A 143 21.07 41.48 37.70
C THR A 143 20.86 42.62 36.71
N GLY A 144 20.02 42.40 35.69
CA GLY A 144 19.64 43.47 34.78
C GLY A 144 18.85 44.56 35.50
N GLU A 145 19.19 45.82 35.21
CA GLU A 145 18.58 47.00 35.84
C GLU A 145 17.96 47.93 34.81
N ASN A 146 16.96 48.69 35.26
CA ASN A 146 16.28 49.69 34.44
C ASN A 146 16.79 51.08 34.80
N TRP A 147 16.63 52.02 33.88
CA TRP A 147 16.97 53.42 34.11
C TRP A 147 15.73 54.20 34.52
N ASN A 148 15.76 54.82 35.70
CA ASN A 148 14.64 55.63 36.20
C ASN A 148 14.66 57.09 35.73
N GLY A 149 15.65 57.47 34.91
CA GLY A 149 15.90 58.85 34.48
C GLY A 149 17.08 59.53 35.18
N THR A 150 17.52 59.01 36.33
CA THR A 150 18.62 59.58 37.14
C THR A 150 19.70 58.58 37.52
N ALA A 151 19.32 57.33 37.80
CA ALA A 151 20.22 56.24 38.19
C ALA A 151 19.67 54.90 37.71
N SER A 152 20.51 53.86 37.78
CA SER A 152 20.02 52.50 37.64
C SER A 152 19.16 52.13 38.84
N ALA A 153 18.10 51.37 38.58
CA ALA A 153 17.10 51.02 39.55
C ALA A 153 16.58 49.60 39.33
N PRO A 154 16.27 48.86 40.42
CA PRO A 154 15.58 47.59 40.33
C PRO A 154 14.12 47.81 39.90
N GLY A 155 13.58 46.89 39.11
CA GLY A 155 12.17 46.89 38.70
C GLY A 155 11.86 47.66 37.42
N TYR A 156 10.72 47.37 36.81
CA TYR A 156 10.32 47.93 35.52
C TYR A 156 9.83 49.36 35.68
N ILE A 157 10.61 50.33 35.18
CA ILE A 157 10.36 51.75 35.34
C ILE A 157 10.57 52.47 34.01
N SER A 158 9.71 53.45 33.72
CA SER A 158 9.87 54.35 32.58
C SER A 158 10.55 55.65 32.99
N PHE A 159 11.12 56.33 32.01
CA PHE A 159 11.61 57.70 32.12
C PHE A 159 11.22 58.50 30.88
N THR A 160 11.30 59.83 30.97
CA THR A 160 11.00 60.71 29.85
C THR A 160 12.27 61.04 29.09
N VAL A 161 12.33 60.64 27.82
CA VAL A 161 13.37 61.04 26.87
C VAL A 161 13.09 62.48 26.39
N PRO A 162 13.98 63.45 26.63
CA PRO A 162 13.80 64.83 26.17
C PRO A 162 14.01 64.95 24.66
N ALA A 163 13.72 66.12 24.10
CA ALA A 163 13.94 66.43 22.68
C ALA A 163 15.42 66.65 22.30
N THR A 164 16.35 66.44 23.23
CA THR A 164 17.81 66.59 23.05
C THR A 164 18.54 65.30 23.43
N SER A 165 19.75 65.11 22.90
CA SER A 165 20.58 63.95 23.24
C SER A 165 20.92 63.91 24.73
N VAL A 166 20.85 62.71 25.31
CA VAL A 166 21.10 62.44 26.73
C VAL A 166 22.47 61.77 26.88
N THR A 167 23.28 62.28 27.79
CA THR A 167 24.60 61.73 28.13
C THR A 167 24.67 61.42 29.62
N GLY A 168 25.58 60.55 30.03
CA GLY A 168 25.75 60.19 31.45
C GLY A 168 24.73 59.17 31.97
N VAL A 169 24.07 58.42 31.08
CA VAL A 169 23.13 57.35 31.44
C VAL A 169 23.91 56.12 31.92
N ASN A 170 24.34 56.12 33.17
CA ASN A 170 25.31 55.15 33.69
C ASN A 170 24.63 54.08 34.56
N PHE A 171 24.59 52.86 34.06
CA PHE A 171 24.13 51.71 34.82
C PHE A 171 25.21 51.19 35.78
N VAL A 172 24.81 50.94 37.02
CA VAL A 172 25.58 50.15 37.99
C VAL A 172 24.80 48.88 38.26
N LEU A 173 25.21 47.74 37.70
CA LEU A 173 24.47 46.50 37.87
C LEU A 173 24.84 45.81 39.18
N ASP A 174 23.83 45.46 39.97
CA ASP A 174 23.98 44.66 41.18
C ASP A 174 24.38 43.22 40.86
N PRO A 175 25.24 42.57 41.68
CA PRO A 175 25.58 41.17 41.45
C PRO A 175 24.36 40.27 41.60
N ALA A 176 24.25 39.27 40.72
CA ALA A 176 23.09 38.39 40.69
C ALA A 176 23.04 37.45 41.90
N THR A 177 21.84 37.25 42.43
CA THR A 177 21.54 36.22 43.43
C THR A 177 20.91 35.02 42.71
N GLY A 178 21.57 33.87 42.77
CA GLY A 178 21.13 32.70 42.06
C GLY A 178 22.08 31.52 42.08
N ILE A 179 21.64 30.46 41.42
CA ILE A 179 22.32 29.18 41.29
C ILE A 179 22.64 28.97 39.81
N LEU A 180 23.93 28.80 39.51
CA LEU A 180 24.43 28.36 38.22
C LEU A 180 24.91 26.91 38.34
N GLY A 181 24.11 25.97 37.84
CA GLY A 181 24.45 24.55 37.84
C GLY A 181 24.97 24.09 36.48
N THR A 182 25.85 23.09 36.46
CA THR A 182 26.30 22.44 35.22
C THR A 182 26.12 20.93 35.31
N ALA A 183 25.42 20.34 34.35
CA ALA A 183 25.31 18.90 34.18
C ALA A 183 26.39 18.40 33.22
N THR A 184 27.12 17.38 33.66
CA THR A 184 28.16 16.71 32.86
C THR A 184 27.98 15.21 32.90
N ASP A 185 28.57 14.48 31.95
CA ASP A 185 28.81 13.05 32.12
C ASP A 185 30.00 12.80 33.07
N GLU A 186 30.27 11.54 33.40
CA GLU A 186 31.40 11.16 34.28
C GLU A 186 32.78 11.51 33.69
N ALA A 187 32.87 11.79 32.39
CA ALA A 187 34.09 12.26 31.75
C ALA A 187 34.21 13.79 31.75
N GLY A 188 33.23 14.51 32.33
CA GLY A 188 33.20 15.97 32.41
C GLY A 188 32.66 16.66 31.16
N LYS A 189 32.10 15.91 30.20
CA LYS A 189 31.49 16.50 29.01
C LYS A 189 30.14 17.13 29.38
N PRO A 190 29.85 18.37 28.95
CA PRO A 190 28.55 19.00 29.19
C PRO A 190 27.36 18.24 28.58
N LEU A 191 26.23 18.24 29.31
CA LEU A 191 25.01 17.56 28.92
C LEU A 191 23.86 18.54 28.70
N ALA A 192 23.53 18.76 27.43
CA ALA A 192 22.39 19.58 27.02
C ALA A 192 21.05 18.83 27.13
N ASN A 193 19.96 19.57 27.29
CA ASN A 193 18.59 19.04 27.39
C ASN A 193 18.37 18.05 28.54
N ILE A 194 19.15 18.20 29.62
CA ILE A 194 18.89 17.51 30.88
C ILE A 194 17.85 18.31 31.64
N GLY A 195 16.78 17.64 32.07
CA GLY A 195 15.77 18.26 32.92
C GLY A 195 16.36 18.68 34.24
N TRP A 196 15.90 19.77 34.80
CA TRP A 196 16.29 20.17 36.14
C TRP A 196 15.13 20.78 36.92
N THR A 197 15.13 20.53 38.23
CA THR A 197 14.09 20.98 39.14
C THR A 197 14.75 21.64 40.33
N VAL A 198 14.36 22.88 40.62
CA VAL A 198 14.66 23.56 41.88
C VAL A 198 13.44 23.45 42.78
N LEU A 199 13.63 23.19 44.07
CA LEU A 199 12.55 23.12 45.04
C LEU A 199 12.82 24.12 46.13
N GLU A 200 11.84 24.98 46.43
CA GLU A 200 11.90 25.90 47.55
C GLU A 200 11.23 25.28 48.77
N TYR A 201 11.92 25.32 49.90
CA TYR A 201 11.33 24.94 51.18
C TYR A 201 10.41 26.04 51.69
N ARG A 202 9.17 25.68 52.04
CA ARG A 202 8.20 26.58 52.66
C ARG A 202 8.04 26.26 54.15
N PRO A 203 8.64 27.06 55.06
CA PRO A 203 8.64 26.75 56.49
C PRO A 203 7.23 26.68 57.11
N THR A 204 6.28 27.45 56.56
CA THR A 204 4.88 27.48 57.03
C THR A 204 4.11 26.20 56.72
N GLU A 205 4.53 25.47 55.70
CA GLU A 205 3.86 24.25 55.21
C GLU A 205 4.67 22.99 55.56
N GLY A 206 5.95 23.16 55.94
CA GLY A 206 6.86 22.06 56.27
C GLY A 206 7.26 21.21 55.06
N ASP A 207 7.09 21.73 53.85
CA ASP A 207 7.24 20.96 52.61
C ASP A 207 8.03 21.71 51.52
N TRP A 208 8.43 20.96 50.49
CA TRP A 208 9.22 21.40 49.35
C TRP A 208 8.33 21.61 48.13
N TYR A 209 8.47 22.77 47.49
CA TYR A 209 7.63 23.16 46.37
C TYR A 209 8.45 23.41 45.11
N PRO A 210 8.12 22.75 43.98
CA PRO A 210 8.69 23.12 42.70
C PRO A 210 8.11 24.45 42.20
N PRO A 211 8.85 25.20 41.36
CA PRO A 211 8.30 26.33 40.66
C PRO A 211 7.20 25.87 39.70
N GLN A 212 6.15 26.69 39.55
CA GLN A 212 5.12 26.47 38.53
C GLN A 212 5.61 26.96 37.17
N MET A 213 6.62 26.30 36.62
CA MET A 213 7.17 26.60 35.30
C MET A 213 7.22 25.34 34.44
N GLY A 214 7.28 25.54 33.11
CA GLY A 214 7.41 24.45 32.15
C GLY A 214 8.70 23.64 32.37
N PRO A 215 8.93 22.58 31.57
CA PRO A 215 10.15 21.78 31.66
C PRO A 215 11.38 22.68 31.56
N LEU A 216 12.22 22.66 32.59
CA LEU A 216 13.44 23.43 32.63
C LEU A 216 14.58 22.51 32.18
N LEU A 217 15.26 22.90 31.10
CA LEU A 217 16.30 22.10 30.45
C LEU A 217 17.64 22.82 30.53
N THR A 218 18.73 22.07 30.59
CA THR A 218 20.08 22.63 30.44
C THR A 218 20.33 23.09 29.00
N ASP A 219 21.14 24.14 28.85
CA ASP A 219 21.58 24.65 27.55
C ASP A 219 22.62 23.74 26.86
N GLU A 220 23.15 24.17 25.71
CA GLU A 220 24.15 23.40 24.93
C GLU A 220 25.45 23.10 25.71
N ASP A 221 25.77 23.96 26.68
CA ASP A 221 26.92 23.82 27.58
C ASP A 221 26.55 23.11 28.90
N GLY A 222 25.38 22.46 28.94
CA GLY A 222 24.87 21.75 30.12
C GLY A 222 24.58 22.66 31.30
N ARG A 223 24.48 23.98 31.10
CA ARG A 223 24.26 24.95 32.17
C ARG A 223 22.79 25.18 32.42
N MET A 224 22.48 25.51 33.67
CA MET A 224 21.19 26.01 34.12
C MET A 224 21.39 27.23 35.01
N TRP A 225 20.43 28.15 34.99
CA TRP A 225 20.41 29.29 35.88
C TRP A 225 19.05 29.40 36.57
N TRP A 226 19.08 29.61 37.88
CA TRP A 226 17.90 29.89 38.68
C TRP A 226 18.13 31.06 39.61
N ARG A 227 17.24 32.05 39.58
CA ARG A 227 17.28 33.16 40.54
C ARG A 227 16.80 32.67 41.90
N THR A 228 17.54 33.02 42.95
CA THR A 228 17.18 32.68 44.33
C THR A 228 17.04 33.93 45.18
N GLU A 229 16.43 33.78 46.34
CA GLU A 229 16.27 34.87 47.31
C GLU A 229 17.11 34.59 48.58
N VAL A 230 17.73 35.64 49.11
CA VAL A 230 18.44 35.56 50.39
C VAL A 230 17.44 35.25 51.51
N GLY A 231 17.79 34.29 52.37
CA GLY A 231 16.94 33.78 53.44
C GLY A 231 16.08 32.57 53.05
N LYS A 232 16.01 32.21 51.77
CA LYS A 232 15.29 31.02 51.30
C LYS A 232 16.21 29.79 51.25
N THR A 233 15.59 28.62 51.27
CA THR A 233 16.29 27.33 51.25
C THR A 233 15.81 26.49 50.07
N TYR A 234 16.74 25.90 49.32
CA TYR A 234 16.48 25.20 48.08
C TYR A 234 17.08 23.79 48.02
N LYS A 235 16.49 22.93 47.19
CA LYS A 235 17.11 21.69 46.68
C LYS A 235 17.10 21.73 45.16
N LEU A 236 18.05 21.06 44.52
CA LEU A 236 18.20 21.08 43.07
C LEU A 236 18.60 19.70 42.55
N CYS A 237 17.88 19.22 41.54
CA CYS A 237 18.13 17.95 40.86
C CYS A 237 18.16 18.09 39.36
N PHE A 238 19.00 17.28 38.72
CA PHE A 238 19.08 17.08 37.28
C PHE A 238 18.54 15.68 36.96
N GLU A 239 17.60 15.61 36.04
CA GLU A 239 16.77 14.46 35.73
C GLU A 239 16.72 14.26 34.22
N ASP A 240 17.15 13.10 33.75
CA ASP A 240 17.09 12.75 32.31
C ASP A 240 15.85 11.90 32.00
N ASP A 241 14.69 12.42 32.42
CA ASP A 241 13.37 11.78 32.28
C ASP A 241 12.44 12.57 31.36
N TRP A 242 12.96 13.60 30.69
CA TRP A 242 12.19 14.37 29.72
C TRP A 242 11.95 13.58 28.43
N TYR A 243 10.68 13.32 28.16
CA TYR A 243 10.16 12.64 26.96
C TYR A 243 9.16 13.51 26.16
N GLY A 244 9.01 14.79 26.50
CA GLY A 244 7.98 15.64 25.93
C GLY A 244 8.20 16.05 24.48
N ASP A 245 9.42 15.91 23.96
CA ASP A 245 9.71 16.03 22.52
C ASP A 245 9.96 14.63 21.91
N PRO A 246 9.01 14.08 21.13
CA PRO A 246 9.18 12.78 20.51
C PRO A 246 10.23 12.75 19.38
N SER A 247 10.69 13.91 18.89
CA SER A 247 11.74 14.05 17.89
C SER A 247 13.14 14.00 18.51
N TRP A 248 13.26 14.37 19.79
CA TRP A 248 14.51 14.33 20.55
C TRP A 248 14.70 12.96 21.21
N ARG A 249 15.71 12.22 20.76
CA ARG A 249 15.99 10.84 21.22
C ARG A 249 17.48 10.63 21.45
N PRO A 250 17.99 10.95 22.64
CA PRO A 250 19.38 10.69 22.94
C PRO A 250 19.61 9.17 22.97
N THR A 251 20.74 8.73 22.42
CA THR A 251 21.12 7.31 22.40
C THR A 251 21.56 6.82 23.78
N VAL A 252 22.00 7.74 24.62
CA VAL A 252 22.45 7.54 26.00
C VAL A 252 21.53 8.33 26.91
N ARG A 253 21.08 7.70 27.99
CA ARG A 253 20.35 8.33 29.08
C ARG A 253 21.17 8.27 30.36
N TYR A 254 20.97 9.24 31.22
CA TYR A 254 21.74 9.41 32.44
C TYR A 254 20.87 9.23 33.69
N ALA A 255 21.51 8.79 34.78
CA ALA A 255 20.87 8.67 36.08
C ALA A 255 20.75 10.05 36.73
N ASP A 256 19.68 10.24 37.50
CA ASP A 256 19.40 11.54 38.10
C ASP A 256 20.45 11.86 39.17
N ARG A 257 20.84 13.13 39.24
CA ARG A 257 21.79 13.63 40.23
C ARG A 257 21.34 14.97 40.76
N CYS A 258 21.35 15.08 42.07
CA CYS A 258 21.08 16.30 42.77
C CYS A 258 22.36 17.02 43.17
N TRP A 259 22.20 18.27 43.59
CA TRP A 259 23.21 19.00 44.35
C TRP A 259 23.85 18.06 45.38
N ASN A 260 25.16 18.17 45.58
CA ASN A 260 26.02 17.29 46.40
C ASN A 260 26.26 15.87 45.85
N GLN A 261 25.93 15.61 44.59
CA GLN A 261 25.97 14.28 43.94
C GLN A 261 24.98 13.27 44.54
N ALA A 262 23.98 13.70 45.32
CA ALA A 262 22.93 12.80 45.82
C ALA A 262 22.16 12.16 44.67
N ALA A 263 21.88 10.87 44.81
CA ALA A 263 21.10 10.11 43.84
C ALA A 263 19.60 10.41 43.88
N THR A 264 19.12 11.05 44.96
CA THR A 264 17.70 11.40 45.12
C THR A 264 17.56 12.77 45.78
N GLN A 265 16.45 13.43 45.49
CA GLN A 265 16.08 14.70 46.11
C GLN A 265 15.99 14.60 47.64
N ALA A 266 15.51 13.47 48.18
CA ALA A 266 15.43 13.23 49.61
C ALA A 266 16.82 13.27 50.26
N ALA A 267 17.81 12.63 49.63
CA ALA A 267 19.20 12.57 50.11
C ALA A 267 20.00 13.86 49.84
N ALA A 268 19.53 14.74 48.93
CA ALA A 268 20.19 16.00 48.64
C ALA A 268 20.20 16.92 49.87
N THR A 269 21.36 17.50 50.20
CA THR A 269 21.44 18.52 51.25
C THR A 269 20.80 19.83 50.78
N PRO A 270 19.99 20.50 51.61
CA PRO A 270 19.47 21.83 51.35
C PRO A 270 20.57 22.88 51.14
N ILE A 271 20.30 23.86 50.28
CA ILE A 271 21.10 25.06 50.05
C ILE A 271 20.35 26.25 50.65
N THR A 272 20.80 26.78 51.78
CA THR A 272 20.25 28.03 52.33
C THR A 272 21.03 29.22 51.79
N VAL A 273 20.34 30.13 51.11
CA VAL A 273 20.96 31.28 50.46
C VAL A 273 21.13 32.40 51.49
N THR A 274 22.37 32.81 51.70
CA THR A 274 22.76 33.94 52.55
C THR A 274 23.44 35.01 51.71
N GLU A 275 23.65 36.22 52.23
CA GLU A 275 24.40 37.26 51.49
C GLU A 275 25.80 36.79 51.04
N ALA A 276 26.49 36.02 51.88
CA ALA A 276 27.80 35.46 51.56
C ALA A 276 27.73 34.34 50.50
N THR A 277 26.60 33.64 50.41
CA THR A 277 26.37 32.49 49.52
C THR A 277 25.37 32.80 48.41
N ARG A 278 25.06 34.08 48.19
CA ARG A 278 24.03 34.56 47.24
C ARG A 278 24.25 34.08 45.82
N ARG A 279 25.49 33.72 45.49
CA ARG A 279 25.85 33.05 44.25
C ARG A 279 26.39 31.66 44.54
N GLN A 280 25.74 30.66 43.97
CA GLN A 280 26.18 29.27 44.02
C GLN A 280 26.55 28.81 42.61
N THR A 281 27.71 28.17 42.48
CA THR A 281 28.14 27.51 41.26
C THR A 281 28.52 26.07 41.58
N PHE A 282 28.09 25.12 40.75
CA PHE A 282 28.48 23.73 40.94
C PHE A 282 28.31 22.90 39.66
N THR A 283 28.95 21.74 39.68
CA THR A 283 28.87 20.75 38.61
C THR A 283 28.42 19.42 39.20
N VAL A 284 27.45 18.77 38.55
CA VAL A 284 27.07 17.39 38.82
C VAL A 284 27.47 16.50 37.65
N ALA A 285 27.93 15.29 37.96
CA ALA A 285 28.31 14.29 36.97
C ALA A 285 27.25 13.21 36.99
N LEU A 286 26.47 13.10 35.91
CA LEU A 286 25.40 12.12 35.80
C LEU A 286 25.97 10.83 35.19
N PRO A 287 25.90 9.69 35.90
CA PRO A 287 26.33 8.41 35.35
C PRO A 287 25.40 7.93 34.26
N VAL A 288 25.93 7.11 33.35
CA VAL A 288 25.13 6.48 32.30
C VAL A 288 24.14 5.48 32.92
N ALA A 289 22.85 5.68 32.67
CA ALA A 289 21.77 4.79 33.11
C ALA A 289 21.36 3.77 32.04
N GLY A 290 21.71 4.01 30.77
CA GLY A 290 21.46 3.07 29.68
C GLY A 290 21.00 3.78 28.41
N LYS A 291 20.35 3.04 27.51
CA LYS A 291 19.74 3.60 26.29
C LYS A 291 18.36 4.21 26.57
N SER A 292 17.91 5.11 25.70
CA SER A 292 16.56 5.67 25.80
C SER A 292 15.48 4.65 25.45
N LEU A 293 14.53 4.44 26.36
CA LEU A 293 13.19 3.97 26.01
C LEU A 293 12.41 5.10 25.33
N LEU A 294 11.39 4.74 24.58
CA LEU A 294 10.31 5.64 24.23
C LEU A 294 9.07 5.14 24.96
N PRO A 295 8.75 5.72 26.13
CA PRO A 295 7.61 5.26 26.89
C PRO A 295 6.32 5.60 26.18
N GLY A 296 5.37 4.66 26.24
CA GLY A 296 4.01 4.93 25.77
C GLY A 296 3.37 6.04 26.58
N THR A 297 2.47 6.79 25.94
CA THR A 297 1.63 7.76 26.66
C THR A 297 0.45 7.00 27.26
N PRO A 298 0.39 6.80 28.59
CA PRO A 298 -0.69 6.05 29.20
C PRO A 298 -2.02 6.82 29.10
N PHE A 299 -3.13 6.08 29.09
CA PHE A 299 -4.48 6.62 28.94
C PHE A 299 -5.46 5.76 29.72
N VAL A 300 -6.24 6.36 30.62
CA VAL A 300 -7.15 5.59 31.50
C VAL A 300 -8.58 5.69 31.01
N THR A 301 -9.23 4.55 30.76
CA THR A 301 -10.66 4.47 30.45
C THR A 301 -11.45 3.95 31.65
N GLY A 302 -12.76 4.19 31.64
CA GLY A 302 -13.65 3.89 32.77
C GLY A 302 -14.03 5.14 33.56
N ALA A 303 -14.96 4.99 34.50
CA ALA A 303 -15.41 6.08 35.37
C ALA A 303 -14.73 5.96 36.73
N ALA A 304 -14.21 7.07 37.27
CA ALA A 304 -13.68 7.14 38.64
C ALA A 304 -14.84 7.14 39.66
N LYS A 305 -15.50 5.98 39.77
CA LYS A 305 -16.68 5.76 40.63
C LYS A 305 -16.56 4.39 41.30
N VAL A 306 -17.11 4.27 42.50
CA VAL A 306 -17.17 3.01 43.25
C VAL A 306 -17.72 1.89 42.39
N GLY A 307 -17.01 0.76 42.38
CA GLY A 307 -17.39 -0.45 41.66
C GLY A 307 -17.20 -0.39 40.13
N SER A 308 -16.76 0.74 39.57
CA SER A 308 -16.44 0.87 38.15
C SER A 308 -14.95 0.66 37.92
N ALA A 309 -14.59 -0.25 37.03
CA ALA A 309 -13.18 -0.50 36.72
C ALA A 309 -12.56 0.64 35.91
N LEU A 310 -11.50 1.23 36.44
CA LEU A 310 -10.54 2.04 35.71
C LEU A 310 -9.54 1.09 35.03
N THR A 311 -9.28 1.30 33.74
CA THR A 311 -8.37 0.48 32.94
C THR A 311 -7.28 1.33 32.32
N ALA A 312 -6.03 1.06 32.65
CA ALA A 312 -4.88 1.76 32.08
C ALA A 312 -4.51 1.17 30.72
N ASP A 313 -4.59 1.94 29.64
CA ASP A 313 -3.85 1.66 28.41
C ASP A 313 -2.43 2.21 28.56
N PRO A 314 -1.37 1.38 28.54
CA PRO A 314 0.00 1.86 28.69
C PRO A 314 0.53 2.62 27.47
N GLY A 315 -0.18 2.63 26.34
CA GLY A 315 0.34 3.07 25.05
C GLY A 315 1.39 2.10 24.48
N GLN A 316 2.02 2.47 23.37
CA GLN A 316 3.10 1.67 22.77
C GLN A 316 4.45 2.09 23.32
N TRP A 317 5.22 1.12 23.79
CA TRP A 317 6.59 1.31 24.26
C TRP A 317 7.57 0.86 23.19
N THR A 318 8.64 1.63 22.97
CA THR A 318 9.71 1.29 22.01
C THR A 318 11.07 1.20 22.74
N PRO A 319 11.91 0.21 22.44
CA PRO A 319 11.70 -0.88 21.46
C PRO A 319 10.67 -1.92 21.93
N SER A 320 10.32 -2.87 21.06
CA SER A 320 9.48 -4.00 21.46
C SER A 320 10.17 -4.86 22.53
N GLY A 321 9.38 -5.53 23.37
CA GLY A 321 9.89 -6.40 24.44
C GLY A 321 10.07 -5.73 25.80
N VAL A 322 9.66 -4.47 25.97
CA VAL A 322 9.64 -3.78 27.26
C VAL A 322 8.63 -4.46 28.20
N ALA A 323 9.08 -4.82 29.41
CA ALA A 323 8.23 -5.34 30.46
C ALA A 323 7.56 -4.18 31.21
N LEU A 324 6.24 -4.27 31.44
CA LEU A 324 5.44 -3.20 32.05
C LEU A 324 4.95 -3.60 33.44
N SER A 325 5.05 -2.67 34.38
CA SER A 325 4.43 -2.75 35.71
C SER A 325 3.53 -1.54 35.95
N TYR A 326 2.47 -1.74 36.74
CA TYR A 326 1.48 -0.71 37.06
C TYR A 326 1.52 -0.41 38.57
N ARG A 327 1.37 0.86 38.92
CA ARG A 327 1.16 1.31 40.30
C ARG A 327 0.02 2.32 40.32
N TRP A 328 -1.01 2.04 41.11
CA TRP A 328 -2.12 2.97 41.30
C TRP A 328 -1.86 3.83 42.53
N VAL A 329 -2.17 5.11 42.43
CA VAL A 329 -1.89 6.12 43.45
C VAL A 329 -3.13 6.98 43.65
N ALA A 330 -3.49 7.22 44.90
CA ALA A 330 -4.48 8.21 45.30
C ALA A 330 -3.79 9.48 45.81
N TYR A 331 -4.28 10.64 45.39
CA TYR A 331 -3.88 11.94 45.91
C TYR A 331 -5.01 12.53 46.74
N ARG A 332 -4.71 12.85 48.01
CA ARG A 332 -5.63 13.48 48.95
C ARG A 332 -5.05 14.83 49.36
N GLY A 333 -5.48 15.88 48.68
CA GLY A 333 -4.74 17.15 48.68
C GLY A 333 -3.32 16.93 48.15
N ALA A 334 -2.31 17.32 48.93
CA ALA A 334 -0.90 17.07 48.61
C ALA A 334 -0.41 15.66 48.99
N THR A 335 -1.20 14.89 49.75
CA THR A 335 -0.76 13.58 50.25
C THR A 335 -0.85 12.50 49.17
N ARG A 336 0.27 11.84 48.88
CA ARG A 336 0.37 10.71 47.97
C ARG A 336 0.18 9.38 48.73
N ILE A 337 -0.77 8.56 48.31
CA ILE A 337 -1.12 7.27 48.93
C ILE A 337 -0.99 6.16 47.88
N GLU A 338 -0.17 5.16 48.16
CA GLU A 338 -0.05 3.99 47.28
C GLU A 338 -1.24 3.06 47.46
N LEU A 339 -1.86 2.66 46.35
CA LEU A 339 -2.99 1.75 46.33
C LEU A 339 -2.50 0.31 46.10
N PRO A 340 -3.20 -0.71 46.63
CA PRO A 340 -2.70 -2.09 46.64
C PRO A 340 -2.67 -2.76 45.25
N SER A 341 -3.29 -2.17 44.23
CA SER A 341 -3.34 -2.78 42.89
C SER A 341 -2.04 -2.53 42.12
N THR A 342 -1.43 -3.62 41.66
CA THR A 342 -0.34 -3.61 40.66
C THR A 342 -0.81 -4.06 39.28
N SER A 343 -2.12 -4.24 39.11
CA SER A 343 -2.73 -4.69 37.86
C SER A 343 -3.00 -3.52 36.92
N ARG A 344 -3.25 -3.86 35.64
CA ARG A 344 -3.68 -2.89 34.61
C ARG A 344 -5.02 -2.22 34.94
N THR A 345 -5.79 -2.79 35.88
CA THR A 345 -7.08 -2.28 36.32
C THR A 345 -7.07 -1.92 37.81
N PHE A 346 -7.91 -0.96 38.17
CA PHE A 346 -8.21 -0.60 39.56
C PHE A 346 -9.70 -0.29 39.70
N VAL A 347 -10.30 -0.72 40.80
CA VAL A 347 -11.71 -0.46 41.11
C VAL A 347 -11.75 0.45 42.34
N PRO A 348 -12.18 1.72 42.20
CA PRO A 348 -12.34 2.61 43.33
C PRO A 348 -13.32 2.03 44.36
N THR A 349 -13.03 2.28 45.63
CA THR A 349 -13.82 1.81 46.78
C THR A 349 -14.62 2.95 47.41
N ALA A 350 -15.52 2.62 48.34
CA ALA A 350 -16.27 3.61 49.11
C ALA A 350 -15.33 4.50 49.97
N GLU A 351 -14.21 3.97 50.44
CA GLU A 351 -13.20 4.72 51.16
C GLU A 351 -12.59 5.83 50.28
N ASN A 352 -12.30 5.51 49.01
CA ASN A 352 -11.74 6.49 48.08
C ASN A 352 -12.71 7.66 47.82
N VAL A 353 -14.03 7.39 47.79
CA VAL A 353 -15.05 8.45 47.68
C VAL A 353 -15.10 9.30 48.94
N ALA A 354 -15.17 8.68 50.12
CA ALA A 354 -15.25 9.39 51.39
C ALA A 354 -14.04 10.31 51.60
N ALA A 355 -12.89 9.90 51.08
CA ALA A 355 -11.64 10.62 51.13
C ALA A 355 -11.47 11.73 50.06
N GLY A 356 -12.32 11.76 49.02
CA GLY A 356 -12.15 12.66 47.88
C GLY A 356 -10.88 12.39 47.08
N ASP A 357 -10.47 11.13 46.97
CA ASP A 357 -9.19 10.76 46.35
C ASP A 357 -9.17 11.08 44.85
N SER A 358 -8.06 11.65 44.37
CA SER A 358 -7.75 11.77 42.94
C SER A 358 -6.87 10.61 42.50
N ILE A 359 -7.33 9.81 41.54
CA ILE A 359 -6.68 8.56 41.15
C ILE A 359 -5.76 8.78 39.95
N THR A 360 -4.55 8.26 40.03
CA THR A 360 -3.55 8.25 38.96
C THR A 360 -2.95 6.85 38.83
N VAL A 361 -2.64 6.43 37.61
CA VAL A 361 -1.81 5.23 37.37
C VAL A 361 -0.43 5.66 36.93
N GLU A 362 0.60 5.03 37.47
CA GLU A 362 1.98 5.08 37.00
C GLU A 362 2.28 3.77 36.26
N VAL A 363 2.79 3.90 35.04
CA VAL A 363 3.20 2.79 34.18
C VAL A 363 4.72 2.86 34.01
N THR A 364 5.40 1.85 34.53
CA THR A 364 6.86 1.74 34.46
C THR A 364 7.25 0.67 33.47
N GLY A 365 8.16 1.00 32.55
CA GLY A 365 8.72 0.09 31.58
C GLY A 365 10.19 -0.20 31.85
N THR A 366 10.55 -1.48 31.80
CA THR A 366 11.91 -1.96 32.03
C THR A 366 12.38 -2.83 30.87
N LEU A 367 13.64 -2.65 30.48
CA LEU A 367 14.32 -3.47 29.48
C LEU A 367 15.82 -3.46 29.76
N ALA A 368 16.47 -4.63 29.69
CA ALA A 368 17.90 -4.74 29.96
C ALA A 368 18.73 -3.82 29.05
N GLY A 369 19.63 -3.02 29.64
CA GLY A 369 20.46 -2.05 28.93
C GLY A 369 19.78 -0.72 28.58
N TYR A 370 18.56 -0.48 29.05
CA TYR A 370 17.82 0.78 28.88
C TYR A 370 17.56 1.46 30.23
N LYS A 371 17.54 2.80 30.26
CA LYS A 371 17.08 3.55 31.44
C LYS A 371 15.58 3.25 31.62
N THR A 372 15.21 2.87 32.85
CA THR A 372 13.80 2.66 33.22
C THR A 372 13.05 3.96 33.04
N ALA A 373 11.84 3.91 32.49
CA ALA A 373 10.99 5.07 32.32
C ALA A 373 9.63 4.84 32.97
N THR A 374 9.08 5.87 33.59
CA THR A 374 7.75 5.86 34.18
C THR A 374 6.92 6.99 33.57
N ARG A 375 5.67 6.69 33.20
CA ARG A 375 4.69 7.69 32.76
C ARG A 375 3.43 7.54 33.57
N SER A 376 2.80 8.65 33.91
CA SER A 376 1.56 8.69 34.67
C SER A 376 0.38 9.11 33.81
N ALA A 377 -0.80 8.63 34.16
CA ALA A 377 -2.08 9.09 33.61
C ALA A 377 -3.09 9.29 34.72
N TRP A 378 -3.64 10.51 34.79
CA TRP A 378 -4.71 10.84 35.72
C TRP A 378 -6.03 10.18 35.28
N ALA A 379 -6.70 9.50 36.20
CA ALA A 379 -7.92 8.74 35.92
C ALA A 379 -9.22 9.49 36.30
N GLY A 380 -9.15 10.46 37.20
CA GLY A 380 -10.32 11.19 37.71
C GLY A 380 -10.32 11.30 39.23
N GLU A 381 -11.20 12.15 39.76
CA GLU A 381 -11.48 12.25 41.19
C GLU A 381 -12.67 11.36 41.56
N VAL A 382 -12.51 10.50 42.58
CA VAL A 382 -13.55 9.53 42.92
C VAL A 382 -14.76 10.25 43.51
N GLY A 383 -15.94 10.03 42.92
CA GLY A 383 -17.19 10.62 43.38
C GLY A 383 -17.60 11.91 42.65
N LYS A 384 -16.70 12.52 41.86
CA LYS A 384 -17.10 13.56 40.89
C LYS A 384 -17.99 12.96 39.79
N PRO A 385 -18.99 13.71 39.30
CA PRO A 385 -19.84 13.21 38.23
C PRO A 385 -19.00 12.93 36.98
N THR A 386 -19.25 11.78 36.34
CA THR A 386 -18.56 11.39 35.10
C THR A 386 -19.56 11.47 33.95
N PRO A 387 -19.20 12.12 32.83
CA PRO A 387 -20.06 12.19 31.66
C PRO A 387 -20.28 10.80 31.08
N THR A 388 -21.42 10.61 30.43
CA THR A 388 -21.71 9.38 29.71
C THR A 388 -21.53 9.58 28.22
N LEU A 389 -21.03 8.54 27.55
CA LEU A 389 -20.89 8.47 26.11
C LEU A 389 -21.77 7.32 25.60
N SER A 390 -22.78 7.62 24.77
CA SER A 390 -23.77 6.60 24.37
C SER A 390 -23.23 5.48 23.48
N SER A 391 -22.10 5.71 22.81
CA SER A 391 -21.33 4.69 22.09
C SER A 391 -19.84 5.07 22.14
N PRO A 392 -18.93 4.12 22.40
CA PRO A 392 -17.49 4.38 22.36
C PRO A 392 -17.07 4.88 20.98
N VAL A 393 -15.89 5.51 20.93
CA VAL A 393 -15.26 5.90 19.67
C VAL A 393 -15.02 4.67 18.80
N LYS A 394 -15.29 4.80 17.51
CA LYS A 394 -15.11 3.75 16.49
C LYS A 394 -14.32 4.34 15.33
N ILE A 395 -13.50 3.51 14.70
CA ILE A 395 -12.87 3.82 13.43
C ILE A 395 -13.66 3.13 12.32
N THR A 396 -14.06 3.91 11.33
CA THR A 396 -14.69 3.44 10.09
C THR A 396 -13.81 3.75 8.88
N GLY A 397 -14.02 3.06 7.77
CA GLY A 397 -13.17 3.15 6.57
C GLY A 397 -12.26 1.94 6.41
N THR A 398 -11.65 1.81 5.23
CA THR A 398 -10.71 0.71 4.94
C THR A 398 -9.30 1.14 5.36
N PRO A 399 -8.61 0.43 6.27
CA PRO A 399 -7.30 0.85 6.78
C PRO A 399 -6.19 0.47 5.80
N THR A 400 -6.25 0.96 4.56
CA THR A 400 -5.26 0.67 3.51
C THR A 400 -4.82 1.96 2.83
N ALA A 401 -3.57 1.99 2.34
CA ALA A 401 -3.01 3.18 1.71
C ALA A 401 -3.91 3.73 0.59
N GLY A 402 -4.13 5.05 0.60
CA GLY A 402 -5.02 5.75 -0.33
C GLY A 402 -6.45 5.93 0.16
N ASN A 403 -6.83 5.31 1.29
CA ASN A 403 -8.13 5.50 1.93
C ASN A 403 -8.04 6.44 3.14
N THR A 404 -9.19 6.93 3.57
CA THR A 404 -9.36 7.75 4.77
C THR A 404 -10.12 6.96 5.83
N LEU A 405 -9.60 6.99 7.06
CA LEU A 405 -10.28 6.51 8.25
C LEU A 405 -11.05 7.66 8.89
N THR A 406 -12.21 7.35 9.46
CA THR A 406 -13.07 8.33 10.14
C THR A 406 -13.40 7.83 11.53
N ALA A 407 -13.10 8.67 12.53
CA ALA A 407 -13.51 8.47 13.91
C ALA A 407 -14.94 8.98 14.12
N SER A 408 -15.77 8.16 14.75
CA SER A 408 -17.14 8.52 15.16
C SER A 408 -17.42 8.03 16.58
N TRP A 409 -18.29 8.73 17.31
CA TRP A 409 -18.66 8.41 18.69
C TRP A 409 -20.12 8.78 18.94
N GLY A 410 -20.67 8.30 20.06
CA GLY A 410 -22.05 8.60 20.47
C GLY A 410 -22.22 9.99 21.08
N THR A 411 -23.43 10.28 21.54
CA THR A 411 -23.75 11.54 22.24
C THR A 411 -23.03 11.60 23.59
N LEU A 412 -22.40 12.74 23.86
CA LEU A 412 -21.84 13.09 25.17
C LEU A 412 -22.91 13.73 26.04
N THR A 413 -23.03 13.28 27.29
CA THR A 413 -23.98 13.84 28.26
C THR A 413 -23.27 14.09 29.60
N PRO A 414 -23.19 15.35 30.08
CA PRO A 414 -23.65 16.57 29.42
C PRO A 414 -22.91 16.86 28.10
N ALA A 415 -23.51 17.70 27.25
CA ALA A 415 -22.88 18.07 25.99
C ALA A 415 -21.58 18.85 26.24
N VAL A 416 -20.52 18.49 25.52
CA VAL A 416 -19.22 19.16 25.57
C VAL A 416 -18.97 19.83 24.24
N THR A 417 -18.70 21.14 24.26
CA THR A 417 -18.53 21.93 23.02
C THR A 417 -17.31 21.48 22.20
N TYR A 418 -16.24 21.00 22.86
CA TYR A 418 -15.00 20.60 22.19
C TYR A 418 -14.37 19.33 22.80
N PRO A 419 -14.84 18.13 22.42
CA PRO A 419 -14.11 16.91 22.74
C PRO A 419 -12.78 16.86 21.98
N MET A 420 -11.70 16.45 22.62
CA MET A 420 -10.39 16.32 21.99
C MET A 420 -10.27 14.96 21.30
N LEU A 421 -9.87 14.98 20.02
CA LEU A 421 -9.42 13.79 19.30
C LEU A 421 -7.94 13.88 18.98
N THR A 422 -7.24 12.78 19.22
CA THR A 422 -5.83 12.64 18.92
C THR A 422 -5.58 11.32 18.21
N TRP A 423 -4.90 11.39 17.06
CA TRP A 423 -4.49 10.21 16.30
C TRP A 423 -3.06 9.83 16.63
N TYR A 424 -2.80 8.53 16.67
CA TYR A 424 -1.49 7.95 16.92
C TYR A 424 -1.15 6.91 15.87
N VAL A 425 0.12 6.84 15.47
CA VAL A 425 0.70 5.81 14.62
C VAL A 425 1.80 5.10 15.41
N ASP A 426 1.62 3.81 15.70
CA ASP A 426 2.49 3.03 16.59
C ASP A 426 2.74 3.73 17.94
N GLY A 427 1.69 4.38 18.47
CA GLY A 427 1.71 5.13 19.72
C GLY A 427 2.44 6.46 19.69
N GLN A 428 2.89 6.92 18.53
CA GLN A 428 3.37 8.29 18.33
C GLN A 428 2.23 9.17 17.83
N GLU A 429 2.05 10.33 18.45
CA GLU A 429 1.03 11.29 18.03
C GLU A 429 1.30 11.77 16.59
N ASP A 430 0.26 11.87 15.80
CA ASP A 430 0.32 12.18 14.36
C ASP A 430 0.60 13.67 14.05
N GLY A 431 1.19 14.44 14.97
CA GLY A 431 1.64 15.83 14.77
C GLY A 431 0.57 16.88 14.41
N ARG A 432 -0.67 16.47 14.12
CA ARG A 432 -1.80 17.33 13.74
C ARG A 432 -2.48 18.02 14.93
N GLY A 433 -1.92 17.87 16.13
CA GLY A 433 -2.46 18.41 17.38
C GLY A 433 -3.81 17.81 17.78
N THR A 434 -4.23 18.13 19.00
CA THR A 434 -5.49 17.63 19.59
C THR A 434 -6.62 18.61 19.29
N SER A 435 -7.62 18.22 18.47
CA SER A 435 -8.81 19.05 18.24
C SER A 435 -10.02 18.23 17.82
N SER A 436 -11.22 18.72 18.15
CA SER A 436 -12.50 18.07 17.80
C SER A 436 -12.72 17.94 16.29
N GLY A 437 -12.07 18.78 15.48
CA GLY A 437 -12.14 18.76 14.01
C GLY A 437 -11.30 17.65 13.35
N ASN A 438 -10.41 16.99 14.08
CA ASN A 438 -9.51 15.98 13.55
C ASN A 438 -10.17 14.59 13.49
N THR A 439 -11.38 14.50 12.93
CA THR A 439 -12.15 13.25 12.88
C THR A 439 -11.69 12.29 11.80
N THR A 440 -10.74 12.69 10.95
CA THR A 440 -10.28 11.86 9.81
C THR A 440 -8.76 11.66 9.80
N PHE A 441 -8.35 10.51 9.27
CA PHE A 441 -6.94 10.12 9.15
C PHE A 441 -6.68 9.52 7.77
N ALA A 442 -5.80 10.16 7.00
CA ALA A 442 -5.39 9.67 5.68
C ALA A 442 -4.37 8.54 5.83
N VAL A 443 -4.68 7.36 5.29
CA VAL A 443 -3.76 6.22 5.33
C VAL A 443 -2.82 6.29 4.13
N THR A 444 -1.51 6.33 4.40
CA THR A 444 -0.47 6.34 3.36
C THR A 444 0.30 5.02 3.34
N ALA A 445 1.13 4.80 2.32
CA ALA A 445 2.02 3.64 2.26
C ALA A 445 2.99 3.57 3.45
N ALA A 446 3.35 4.71 4.06
CA ALA A 446 4.21 4.78 5.23
C ALA A 446 3.56 4.22 6.51
N HIS A 447 2.23 3.97 6.48
CA HIS A 447 1.48 3.39 7.59
C HIS A 447 1.33 1.86 7.48
N ALA A 448 1.86 1.22 6.43
CA ALA A 448 1.72 -0.22 6.25
C ALA A 448 2.23 -1.01 7.47
N ASN A 449 1.41 -1.94 7.97
CA ASN A 449 1.63 -2.75 9.19
C ASN A 449 1.69 -1.95 10.51
N LYS A 450 1.41 -0.65 10.49
CA LYS A 450 1.40 0.18 11.70
C LYS A 450 0.03 0.16 12.36
N ARG A 451 0.00 0.27 13.68
CA ARG A 451 -1.21 0.45 14.48
C ARG A 451 -1.62 1.91 14.43
N ILE A 452 -2.77 2.19 13.85
CA ILE A 452 -3.41 3.50 13.85
C ILE A 452 -4.43 3.51 15.00
N GLU A 453 -4.26 4.40 15.95
CA GLU A 453 -5.14 4.57 17.11
C GLU A 453 -5.74 5.97 17.12
N VAL A 454 -6.99 6.08 17.56
CA VAL A 454 -7.63 7.35 17.90
C VAL A 454 -8.05 7.32 19.36
N ARG A 455 -7.71 8.40 20.08
CA ARG A 455 -8.15 8.64 21.45
C ARG A 455 -9.12 9.81 21.47
N LEU A 456 -10.27 9.60 22.10
CA LEU A 456 -11.28 10.60 22.39
C LEU A 456 -11.19 10.94 23.88
N GLU A 457 -11.12 12.22 24.19
CA GLU A 457 -11.12 12.73 25.56
C GLU A 457 -12.01 13.96 25.65
N ALA A 458 -12.92 14.02 26.62
CA ALA A 458 -13.82 15.15 26.80
C ALA A 458 -13.92 15.56 28.28
N TYR A 459 -13.82 16.87 28.52
CA TYR A 459 -13.81 17.49 29.84
C TYR A 459 -14.93 18.55 29.96
N PRO A 460 -16.16 18.18 30.33
CA PRO A 460 -17.13 19.16 30.75
C PRO A 460 -16.71 19.78 32.10
N GLU A 461 -16.95 21.08 32.24
CA GLU A 461 -16.63 21.83 33.45
C GLU A 461 -17.33 21.22 34.69
N GLY A 462 -16.55 20.93 35.74
CA GLY A 462 -17.05 20.32 36.98
C GLY A 462 -17.21 18.79 36.94
N TYR A 463 -16.82 18.12 35.86
CA TYR A 463 -16.91 16.66 35.70
C TYR A 463 -15.54 16.00 35.59
N ASN A 464 -15.49 14.69 35.83
CA ASN A 464 -14.37 13.85 35.42
C ASN A 464 -14.27 13.74 33.89
N PRO A 465 -13.09 13.43 33.34
CA PRO A 465 -12.97 13.11 31.91
C PRO A 465 -13.80 11.89 31.53
N VAL A 466 -14.39 11.94 30.33
CA VAL A 466 -14.82 10.74 29.62
C VAL A 466 -13.84 10.43 28.50
N ARG A 467 -13.41 9.18 28.42
CA ARG A 467 -12.35 8.72 27.53
C ARG A 467 -12.75 7.47 26.78
N SER A 468 -12.38 7.41 25.51
CA SER A 468 -12.60 6.25 24.66
C SER A 468 -11.44 6.08 23.68
N VAL A 469 -11.11 4.85 23.34
CA VAL A 469 -10.03 4.52 22.41
C VAL A 469 -10.51 3.52 21.37
N ALA A 470 -10.04 3.67 20.13
CA ALA A 470 -10.20 2.68 19.07
C ALA A 470 -8.90 2.57 18.27
N ALA A 471 -8.59 1.38 17.77
CA ALA A 471 -7.40 1.17 16.95
C ALA A 471 -7.67 0.17 15.83
N VAL A 472 -6.94 0.34 14.74
CA VAL A 472 -6.90 -0.54 13.57
C VAL A 472 -5.46 -0.70 13.11
N THR A 473 -5.12 -1.84 12.50
CA THR A 473 -3.82 -2.02 11.86
C THR A 473 -3.95 -1.67 10.38
N ALA A 474 -3.08 -0.78 9.89
CA ALA A 474 -3.04 -0.45 8.48
C ALA A 474 -2.51 -1.65 7.67
N GLY A 475 -3.28 -2.04 6.65
CA GLY A 475 -2.98 -3.18 5.81
C GLY A 475 -1.78 -2.95 4.93
N SER A 476 -0.99 -4.00 4.76
CA SER A 476 0.13 -4.06 3.81
C SER A 476 -0.32 -4.63 2.47
N PRO A 477 0.43 -4.39 1.39
CA PRO A 477 0.17 -5.03 0.11
C PRO A 477 0.41 -6.54 0.17
N LEU A 478 -0.43 -7.31 -0.52
CA LEU A 478 -0.17 -8.72 -0.75
C LEU A 478 1.09 -8.91 -1.60
N THR A 479 1.89 -9.91 -1.23
CA THR A 479 2.96 -10.45 -2.08
C THR A 479 2.35 -11.42 -3.08
N ALA A 480 2.80 -11.36 -4.34
CA ALA A 480 2.24 -12.17 -5.43
C ALA A 480 3.29 -12.44 -6.52
N VAL A 481 3.40 -13.70 -6.92
CA VAL A 481 4.18 -14.15 -8.08
C VAL A 481 3.35 -13.96 -9.36
N THR A 482 4.02 -13.68 -10.49
CA THR A 482 3.35 -13.59 -11.79
C THR A 482 2.73 -14.94 -12.16
N PRO A 483 1.42 -14.99 -12.51
CA PRO A 483 0.74 -16.23 -12.83
C PRO A 483 1.21 -16.78 -14.19
N THR A 484 1.10 -18.10 -14.37
CA THR A 484 1.39 -18.79 -15.63
C THR A 484 0.14 -19.40 -16.24
N VAL A 485 0.14 -19.56 -17.56
CA VAL A 485 -0.95 -20.19 -18.32
C VAL A 485 -0.42 -21.46 -18.95
N SER A 486 -1.17 -22.57 -18.80
CA SER A 486 -0.85 -23.87 -19.38
C SER A 486 -2.05 -24.45 -20.14
N GLY A 487 -1.81 -25.43 -21.01
CA GLY A 487 -2.82 -26.07 -21.86
C GLY A 487 -2.53 -25.96 -23.36
N THR A 488 -3.31 -26.66 -24.17
CA THR A 488 -3.17 -26.62 -25.64
C THR A 488 -3.89 -25.39 -26.22
N LEU A 489 -3.16 -24.55 -26.94
CA LEU A 489 -3.69 -23.33 -27.59
C LEU A 489 -4.42 -23.65 -28.90
N ALA A 490 -5.55 -24.36 -28.80
CA ALA A 490 -6.43 -24.64 -29.92
C ALA A 490 -7.90 -24.46 -29.55
N VAL A 491 -8.71 -23.96 -30.48
CA VAL A 491 -10.16 -23.78 -30.28
C VAL A 491 -10.80 -25.07 -29.76
N GLY A 492 -11.65 -24.94 -28.73
CA GLY A 492 -12.32 -26.05 -28.05
C GLY A 492 -11.51 -26.71 -26.93
N LYS A 493 -10.21 -26.39 -26.78
CA LYS A 493 -9.37 -26.84 -25.67
C LYS A 493 -9.44 -25.88 -24.48
N THR A 494 -9.02 -26.36 -23.31
CA THR A 494 -9.05 -25.58 -22.07
C THR A 494 -7.64 -25.13 -21.68
N LEU A 495 -7.50 -23.86 -21.31
CA LEU A 495 -6.33 -23.32 -20.65
C LEU A 495 -6.55 -23.28 -19.14
N THR A 496 -5.48 -23.44 -18.38
CA THR A 496 -5.48 -23.39 -16.91
C THR A 496 -4.48 -22.36 -16.43
N ALA A 497 -4.96 -21.43 -15.60
CA ALA A 497 -4.15 -20.43 -14.91
C ALA A 497 -3.58 -21.03 -13.62
N THR A 498 -2.27 -20.91 -13.43
CA THR A 498 -1.60 -21.19 -12.16
C THR A 498 -1.24 -19.86 -11.49
N PRO A 499 -1.83 -19.52 -10.34
CA PRO A 499 -1.74 -18.17 -9.77
C PRO A 499 -0.38 -17.83 -9.15
N GLY A 500 0.51 -18.81 -8.96
CA GLY A 500 1.76 -18.64 -8.21
C GLY A 500 1.53 -18.53 -6.69
N ALA A 501 2.60 -18.23 -5.95
CA ALA A 501 2.53 -18.02 -4.50
C ALA A 501 1.95 -16.63 -4.17
N TRP A 502 1.03 -16.60 -3.20
CA TRP A 502 0.42 -15.38 -2.65
C TRP A 502 0.60 -15.34 -1.14
N GLY A 503 0.99 -14.19 -0.60
CA GLY A 503 1.29 -14.06 0.81
C GLY A 503 0.88 -12.71 1.40
N PRO A 504 0.55 -12.67 2.70
CA PRO A 504 0.50 -13.81 3.62
C PRO A 504 -0.78 -14.64 3.47
N ALA A 505 -0.69 -15.98 3.53
CA ALA A 505 -1.83 -16.88 3.40
C ALA A 505 -2.79 -16.83 4.62
N PRO A 506 -4.08 -17.25 4.48
CA PRO A 506 -4.78 -17.54 3.23
C PRO A 506 -5.14 -16.26 2.46
N VAL A 507 -5.19 -16.33 1.12
CA VAL A 507 -5.58 -15.24 0.22
C VAL A 507 -6.69 -15.75 -0.70
N THR A 508 -7.78 -14.99 -0.82
CA THR A 508 -8.86 -15.28 -1.76
C THR A 508 -8.47 -14.77 -3.14
N LEU A 509 -8.60 -15.61 -4.18
CA LEU A 509 -8.18 -15.29 -5.54
C LEU A 509 -9.38 -15.17 -6.49
N GLY A 510 -9.41 -14.10 -7.28
CA GLY A 510 -10.29 -13.92 -8.43
C GLY A 510 -9.50 -13.93 -9.73
N TYR A 511 -10.11 -14.42 -10.81
CA TYR A 511 -9.49 -14.49 -12.14
C TYR A 511 -10.29 -13.63 -13.12
N GLN A 512 -9.61 -13.14 -14.15
CA GLN A 512 -10.23 -12.54 -15.33
C GLN A 512 -9.36 -12.82 -16.54
N TRP A 513 -9.92 -13.48 -17.55
CA TRP A 513 -9.23 -13.73 -18.83
C TRP A 513 -9.41 -12.56 -19.79
N TYR A 514 -8.39 -12.32 -20.61
CA TYR A 514 -8.35 -11.26 -21.61
C TYR A 514 -7.94 -11.83 -22.96
N ARG A 515 -8.58 -11.33 -24.02
CA ARG A 515 -8.27 -11.62 -25.42
C ARG A 515 -7.66 -10.38 -26.04
N SER A 516 -6.39 -10.47 -26.43
CA SER A 516 -5.63 -9.34 -27.01
C SER A 516 -5.74 -8.06 -26.17
N GLY A 517 -5.70 -8.18 -24.85
CA GLY A 517 -5.79 -7.06 -23.91
C GLY A 517 -7.21 -6.64 -23.50
N THR A 518 -8.26 -7.15 -24.15
CA THR A 518 -9.66 -6.85 -23.80
C THR A 518 -10.26 -7.95 -22.93
N ALA A 519 -10.93 -7.58 -21.83
CA ALA A 519 -11.54 -8.53 -20.92
C ALA A 519 -12.62 -9.38 -21.61
N ILE A 520 -12.59 -10.69 -21.38
CA ILE A 520 -13.61 -11.62 -21.87
C ILE A 520 -14.73 -11.69 -20.83
N SER A 521 -15.92 -11.22 -21.18
CA SER A 521 -17.07 -11.21 -20.27
C SER A 521 -17.36 -12.61 -19.71
N GLY A 522 -17.54 -12.72 -18.38
CA GLY A 522 -17.83 -13.97 -17.67
C GLY A 522 -16.66 -14.94 -17.50
N ALA A 523 -15.49 -14.68 -18.08
CA ALA A 523 -14.33 -15.55 -17.97
C ALA A 523 -13.55 -15.31 -16.67
N THR A 524 -14.15 -15.70 -15.54
CA THR A 524 -13.64 -15.41 -14.17
C THR A 524 -13.14 -16.63 -13.41
N ALA A 525 -13.14 -17.80 -14.04
CA ALA A 525 -12.61 -19.05 -13.47
C ALA A 525 -11.10 -19.21 -13.75
N ALA A 526 -10.43 -20.04 -12.94
CA ALA A 526 -9.03 -20.41 -13.17
C ALA A 526 -8.82 -21.19 -14.48
N ALA A 527 -9.87 -21.81 -15.02
CA ALA A 527 -9.86 -22.50 -16.31
C ALA A 527 -10.68 -21.73 -17.35
N TYR A 528 -10.21 -21.69 -18.60
CA TYR A 528 -10.90 -21.06 -19.71
C TYR A 528 -10.91 -21.97 -20.93
N LYS A 529 -12.12 -22.33 -21.40
CA LYS A 529 -12.31 -23.08 -22.65
C LYS A 529 -12.25 -22.14 -23.84
N LEU A 530 -11.28 -22.35 -24.71
CA LEU A 530 -11.06 -21.56 -25.91
C LEU A 530 -12.24 -21.72 -26.88
N VAL A 531 -12.71 -20.59 -27.40
CA VAL A 531 -13.81 -20.49 -28.37
C VAL A 531 -13.30 -19.97 -29.72
N GLU A 532 -14.14 -20.02 -30.75
CA GLU A 532 -13.74 -19.59 -32.10
C GLU A 532 -13.29 -18.12 -32.15
N ALA A 533 -13.88 -17.26 -31.31
CA ALA A 533 -13.49 -15.85 -31.21
C ALA A 533 -12.04 -15.64 -30.71
N ASP A 534 -11.43 -16.64 -30.06
CA ASP A 534 -10.05 -16.60 -29.61
C ASP A 534 -9.05 -16.89 -30.73
N ARG A 535 -9.49 -17.45 -31.86
CA ARG A 535 -8.61 -17.85 -32.95
C ARG A 535 -7.72 -16.70 -33.42
N ALA A 536 -6.44 -17.00 -33.60
CA ALA A 536 -5.40 -16.05 -33.98
C ALA A 536 -5.19 -14.89 -32.98
N LYS A 537 -5.75 -14.98 -31.76
CA LYS A 537 -5.55 -14.01 -30.68
C LYS A 537 -4.66 -14.61 -29.59
N THR A 538 -4.02 -13.73 -28.84
CA THR A 538 -3.26 -14.07 -27.64
C THR A 538 -4.14 -13.89 -26.41
N LEU A 539 -3.92 -14.74 -25.41
CA LEU A 539 -4.68 -14.73 -24.16
C LEU A 539 -3.76 -14.34 -23.02
N THR A 540 -4.30 -13.60 -22.05
CA THR A 540 -3.69 -13.38 -20.74
C THR A 540 -4.72 -13.62 -19.65
N VAL A 541 -4.26 -13.90 -18.43
CA VAL A 541 -5.12 -13.98 -17.24
C VAL A 541 -4.60 -13.01 -16.20
N LYS A 542 -5.50 -12.18 -15.65
CA LYS A 542 -5.25 -11.36 -14.47
C LYS A 542 -5.76 -12.09 -13.25
N VAL A 543 -4.88 -12.33 -12.29
CA VAL A 543 -5.22 -12.88 -10.97
C VAL A 543 -5.22 -11.74 -9.97
N THR A 544 -6.30 -11.60 -9.20
CA THR A 544 -6.47 -10.59 -8.16
C THR A 544 -6.63 -11.29 -6.82
N GLY A 545 -5.74 -10.99 -5.87
CA GLY A 545 -5.81 -11.49 -4.50
C GLY A 545 -6.43 -10.47 -3.57
N SER A 546 -7.26 -10.96 -2.65
CA SER A 546 -7.85 -10.19 -1.56
C SER A 546 -7.69 -10.92 -0.23
N LYS A 547 -7.44 -10.15 0.82
CA LYS A 547 -7.38 -10.61 2.21
C LYS A 547 -7.82 -9.47 3.12
N ALA A 548 -8.67 -9.78 4.10
CA ALA A 548 -9.11 -8.78 5.08
C ALA A 548 -7.91 -8.15 5.79
N GLY A 549 -7.88 -6.83 5.89
CA GLY A 549 -6.76 -6.09 6.47
C GLY A 549 -5.52 -5.99 5.59
N TYR A 550 -5.61 -6.30 4.28
CA TYR A 550 -4.51 -6.11 3.32
C TYR A 550 -4.98 -5.31 2.11
N VAL A 551 -4.05 -4.63 1.44
CA VAL A 551 -4.31 -4.01 0.14
C VAL A 551 -4.46 -5.11 -0.91
N THR A 552 -5.53 -5.06 -1.70
CA THR A 552 -5.72 -5.98 -2.83
C THR A 552 -4.58 -5.81 -3.83
N ALA A 553 -4.12 -6.92 -4.39
CA ALA A 553 -3.06 -6.91 -5.39
C ALA A 553 -3.49 -7.70 -6.62
N SER A 554 -2.94 -7.36 -7.78
CA SER A 554 -3.17 -8.12 -9.00
C SER A 554 -1.90 -8.34 -9.80
N ARG A 555 -1.85 -9.46 -10.52
CA ARG A 555 -0.77 -9.85 -11.43
C ARG A 555 -1.38 -10.40 -12.71
N THR A 556 -0.80 -10.05 -13.84
CA THR A 556 -1.22 -10.54 -15.15
C THR A 556 -0.15 -11.46 -15.71
N SER A 557 -0.56 -12.59 -16.28
CA SER A 557 0.37 -13.53 -16.92
C SER A 557 1.06 -12.91 -18.13
N ALA A 558 2.15 -13.52 -18.57
CA ALA A 558 2.63 -13.30 -19.93
C ALA A 558 1.53 -13.66 -20.96
N ALA A 559 1.56 -13.01 -22.12
CA ALA A 559 0.67 -13.34 -23.23
C ALA A 559 1.05 -14.69 -23.82
N THR A 560 0.05 -15.53 -24.09
CA THR A 560 0.25 -16.77 -24.85
C THR A 560 0.64 -16.46 -26.29
N THR A 561 1.13 -17.46 -27.01
CA THR A 561 1.12 -17.41 -28.48
C THR A 561 -0.32 -17.42 -29.01
N ALA A 562 -0.48 -17.15 -30.30
CA ALA A 562 -1.80 -17.08 -30.93
C ALA A 562 -2.51 -18.44 -30.91
N VAL A 563 -3.78 -18.44 -30.52
CA VAL A 563 -4.63 -19.65 -30.50
C VAL A 563 -4.85 -20.18 -31.91
N GLN A 564 -4.65 -21.47 -32.10
CA GLN A 564 -4.86 -22.16 -33.37
C GLN A 564 -6.32 -22.55 -33.55
N GLY A 565 -6.82 -22.52 -34.78
CA GLY A 565 -8.09 -23.15 -35.13
C GLY A 565 -7.96 -24.68 -35.19
N VAL A 566 -9.10 -25.37 -35.29
CA VAL A 566 -9.15 -26.82 -35.51
C VAL A 566 -9.77 -27.10 -36.87
N LEU A 567 -9.20 -28.05 -37.62
CA LEU A 567 -9.72 -28.45 -38.92
C LEU A 567 -10.88 -29.44 -38.77
N THR A 568 -11.94 -29.23 -39.53
CA THR A 568 -12.95 -30.26 -39.83
C THR A 568 -12.37 -31.22 -40.85
N ALA A 569 -12.25 -32.49 -40.47
CA ALA A 569 -11.62 -33.54 -41.28
C ALA A 569 -12.55 -34.76 -41.36
N PRO A 570 -13.34 -34.91 -42.44
CA PRO A 570 -14.18 -36.08 -42.66
C PRO A 570 -13.34 -37.33 -42.95
N MET A 571 -13.93 -38.50 -42.75
CA MET A 571 -13.28 -39.76 -43.09
C MET A 571 -13.23 -39.92 -44.63
N PRO A 572 -12.04 -40.14 -45.23
CA PRO A 572 -11.93 -40.29 -46.68
C PRO A 572 -12.47 -41.64 -47.15
N THR A 573 -13.00 -41.68 -48.37
CA THR A 573 -13.53 -42.89 -49.00
C THR A 573 -12.75 -43.25 -50.26
N ILE A 574 -12.68 -44.55 -50.56
CA ILE A 574 -12.03 -45.08 -51.76
C ILE A 574 -13.12 -45.71 -52.64
N SER A 575 -13.13 -45.37 -53.94
CA SER A 575 -13.99 -45.98 -54.95
C SER A 575 -13.17 -46.58 -56.09
N GLY A 576 -13.79 -47.47 -56.88
CA GLY A 576 -13.17 -48.17 -58.01
C GLY A 576 -13.15 -49.68 -57.85
N THR A 577 -12.78 -50.38 -58.92
CA THR A 577 -12.74 -51.86 -58.94
C THR A 577 -11.44 -52.37 -58.34
N THR A 578 -11.52 -53.22 -57.31
CA THR A 578 -10.37 -53.85 -56.64
C THR A 578 -9.75 -54.98 -57.47
N ALA A 579 -9.15 -54.65 -58.62
CA ALA A 579 -8.42 -55.59 -59.46
C ALA A 579 -7.13 -54.99 -60.02
N VAL A 580 -6.09 -55.81 -60.21
CA VAL A 580 -4.80 -55.40 -60.79
C VAL A 580 -5.03 -54.70 -62.14
N GLY A 581 -4.35 -53.58 -62.35
CA GLY A 581 -4.47 -52.71 -63.52
C GLY A 581 -5.66 -51.75 -63.49
N ARG A 582 -6.50 -51.78 -62.45
CA ARG A 582 -7.60 -50.82 -62.25
C ARG A 582 -7.19 -49.69 -61.32
N THR A 583 -7.83 -48.55 -61.49
CA THR A 583 -7.58 -47.34 -60.71
C THR A 583 -8.56 -47.24 -59.55
N LEU A 584 -8.03 -47.00 -58.36
CA LEU A 584 -8.79 -46.56 -57.20
C LEU A 584 -8.77 -45.03 -57.14
N THR A 585 -9.89 -44.43 -56.75
CA THR A 585 -10.06 -42.99 -56.63
C THR A 585 -10.38 -42.64 -55.18
N LEU A 586 -9.65 -41.67 -54.62
CA LEU A 586 -9.89 -41.09 -53.30
C LEU A 586 -10.92 -39.97 -53.38
N SER A 587 -11.91 -40.00 -52.49
CA SER A 587 -12.73 -38.83 -52.13
C SER A 587 -12.40 -38.40 -50.70
N THR A 588 -11.94 -37.16 -50.55
CA THR A 588 -11.45 -36.60 -49.28
C THR A 588 -12.55 -36.04 -48.38
N GLY A 589 -13.76 -35.84 -48.92
CA GLY A 589 -14.82 -35.05 -48.30
C GLY A 589 -14.48 -33.55 -48.19
N THR A 590 -15.37 -32.79 -47.55
CA THR A 590 -15.19 -31.34 -47.37
C THR A 590 -14.35 -31.04 -46.13
N TRP A 591 -13.10 -30.62 -46.35
CA TRP A 591 -12.23 -30.13 -45.28
C TRP A 591 -12.50 -28.66 -45.00
N GLY A 592 -12.61 -28.32 -43.72
CA GLY A 592 -12.99 -26.98 -43.28
C GLY A 592 -12.08 -26.44 -42.18
N PRO A 593 -11.97 -25.11 -42.05
CA PRO A 593 -12.44 -24.09 -43.00
C PRO A 593 -11.53 -24.02 -44.24
N ALA A 594 -12.10 -23.85 -45.44
CA ALA A 594 -11.35 -23.76 -46.71
C ALA A 594 -10.54 -22.43 -46.84
N PRO A 595 -9.50 -22.38 -47.69
CA PRO A 595 -8.82 -23.52 -48.32
C PRO A 595 -7.95 -24.28 -47.30
N VAL A 596 -7.83 -25.60 -47.48
CA VAL A 596 -6.94 -26.49 -46.69
C VAL A 596 -6.01 -27.21 -47.66
N ALA A 597 -4.70 -27.16 -47.41
CA ALA A 597 -3.72 -27.91 -48.20
C ALA A 597 -3.77 -29.39 -47.79
N LEU A 598 -4.11 -30.27 -48.73
CA LEU A 598 -4.20 -31.71 -48.49
C LEU A 598 -3.00 -32.43 -49.09
N SER A 599 -2.54 -33.47 -48.40
CA SER A 599 -1.52 -34.41 -48.87
C SER A 599 -2.01 -35.83 -48.67
N TYR A 600 -1.63 -36.71 -49.59
CA TYR A 600 -2.14 -38.08 -49.66
C TYR A 600 -0.99 -39.07 -49.64
N ARG A 601 -1.22 -40.23 -49.02
CA ARG A 601 -0.33 -41.38 -49.13
C ARG A 601 -1.15 -42.66 -49.16
N TRP A 602 -0.97 -43.46 -50.20
CA TRP A 602 -1.57 -44.80 -50.29
C TRP A 602 -0.73 -45.82 -49.52
N TYR A 603 -1.39 -46.80 -48.93
CA TYR A 603 -0.79 -47.87 -48.15
C TYR A 603 -1.28 -49.22 -48.64
N ARG A 604 -0.38 -50.20 -48.65
CA ARG A 604 -0.64 -51.61 -48.94
C ARG A 604 -0.50 -52.40 -47.66
N SER A 605 -1.60 -52.98 -47.17
CA SER A 605 -1.63 -53.72 -45.90
C SER A 605 -0.96 -52.95 -44.74
N GLY A 606 -1.23 -51.64 -44.64
CA GLY A 606 -0.66 -50.78 -43.61
C GLY A 606 0.75 -50.26 -43.88
N VAL A 607 1.42 -50.67 -44.97
CA VAL A 607 2.76 -50.17 -45.35
C VAL A 607 2.65 -49.11 -46.43
N ALA A 608 3.32 -47.98 -46.25
CA ALA A 608 3.28 -46.86 -47.19
C ALA A 608 3.82 -47.27 -48.58
N ILE A 609 3.08 -46.93 -49.63
CA ILE A 609 3.50 -47.15 -51.01
C ILE A 609 4.31 -45.93 -51.45
N SER A 610 5.59 -46.14 -51.75
CA SER A 610 6.49 -45.07 -52.20
C SER A 610 5.96 -44.41 -53.47
N GLY A 611 6.08 -43.08 -53.58
CA GLY A 611 5.57 -42.28 -54.70
C GLY A 611 4.04 -42.17 -54.85
N ALA A 612 3.25 -43.01 -54.18
CA ALA A 612 1.79 -42.98 -54.32
C ALA A 612 1.14 -41.85 -53.50
N THR A 613 1.13 -40.63 -54.06
CA THR A 613 0.63 -39.40 -53.42
C THR A 613 -0.48 -38.69 -54.19
N ALA A 614 -0.97 -39.26 -55.29
CA ALA A 614 -2.06 -38.69 -56.07
C ALA A 614 -3.44 -39.04 -55.47
N THR A 615 -4.49 -38.34 -55.93
CA THR A 615 -5.90 -38.67 -55.60
C THR A 615 -6.37 -39.98 -56.25
N THR A 616 -5.56 -40.57 -57.11
CA THR A 616 -5.79 -41.87 -57.72
C THR A 616 -4.60 -42.79 -57.51
N TYR A 617 -4.86 -44.10 -57.48
CA TYR A 617 -3.82 -45.12 -57.41
C TYR A 617 -4.16 -46.29 -58.32
N THR A 618 -3.28 -46.56 -59.29
CA THR A 618 -3.41 -47.71 -60.18
C THR A 618 -2.87 -48.95 -59.50
N LEU A 619 -3.73 -49.95 -59.33
CA LEU A 619 -3.39 -51.20 -58.69
C LEU A 619 -2.36 -51.98 -59.51
N THR A 620 -1.28 -52.38 -58.87
CA THR A 620 -0.17 -53.12 -59.46
C THR A 620 -0.24 -54.60 -59.11
N ALA A 621 0.58 -55.43 -59.75
CA ALA A 621 0.67 -56.85 -59.42
C ALA A 621 1.02 -57.10 -57.94
N SER A 622 1.82 -56.22 -57.33
CA SER A 622 2.23 -56.28 -55.92
C SER A 622 1.07 -56.03 -54.93
N ASP A 623 -0.04 -55.46 -55.39
CA ASP A 623 -1.23 -55.22 -54.57
C ASP A 623 -2.13 -56.45 -54.47
N ARG A 624 -1.96 -57.46 -55.34
CA ARG A 624 -2.79 -58.66 -55.40
C ARG A 624 -2.88 -59.36 -54.03
N GLY A 625 -4.10 -59.64 -53.60
CA GLY A 625 -4.40 -60.28 -52.31
C GLY A 625 -4.22 -59.37 -51.09
N LYS A 626 -3.75 -58.14 -51.28
CA LYS A 626 -3.60 -57.14 -50.21
C LYS A 626 -4.81 -56.20 -50.20
N THR A 627 -4.94 -55.43 -49.13
CA THR A 627 -5.91 -54.34 -49.01
C THR A 627 -5.20 -53.01 -49.17
N ILE A 628 -5.93 -52.02 -49.67
CA ILE A 628 -5.42 -50.66 -49.86
C ILE A 628 -6.13 -49.72 -48.90
N THR A 629 -5.38 -48.81 -48.28
CA THR A 629 -5.90 -47.66 -47.53
C THR A 629 -5.22 -46.40 -48.02
N VAL A 630 -5.81 -45.24 -47.71
CA VAL A 630 -5.19 -43.94 -47.99
C VAL A 630 -5.24 -43.05 -46.75
N HIS A 631 -4.12 -42.42 -46.42
CA HIS A 631 -4.05 -41.38 -45.39
C HIS A 631 -4.12 -40.01 -46.06
N VAL A 632 -4.99 -39.15 -45.51
CA VAL A 632 -5.16 -37.77 -45.92
C VAL A 632 -4.75 -36.88 -44.75
N ALA A 633 -3.76 -36.03 -44.96
CA ALA A 633 -3.32 -35.04 -43.98
C ALA A 633 -3.60 -33.63 -44.50
N GLY A 634 -4.32 -32.85 -43.70
CA GLY A 634 -4.65 -31.46 -43.97
C GLY A 634 -3.83 -30.49 -43.13
N ARG A 635 -3.34 -29.43 -43.77
CA ARG A 635 -2.58 -28.35 -43.16
C ARG A 635 -3.18 -27.00 -43.55
N LYS A 636 -3.25 -26.09 -42.59
CA LYS A 636 -3.65 -24.69 -42.79
C LYS A 636 -2.93 -23.81 -41.77
N THR A 637 -2.34 -22.71 -42.22
CA THR A 637 -1.64 -21.76 -41.33
C THR A 637 -2.57 -21.26 -40.24
N GLY A 638 -2.13 -21.30 -38.98
CA GLY A 638 -2.93 -20.93 -37.82
C GLY A 638 -3.96 -22.00 -37.39
N TYR A 639 -3.88 -23.23 -37.91
CA TYR A 639 -4.70 -24.36 -37.50
C TYR A 639 -3.84 -25.55 -37.09
N VAL A 640 -4.35 -26.35 -36.17
CA VAL A 640 -3.77 -27.65 -35.84
C VAL A 640 -3.86 -28.56 -37.07
N SER A 641 -2.73 -29.17 -37.45
CA SER A 641 -2.70 -30.15 -38.55
C SER A 641 -3.45 -31.42 -38.15
N THR A 642 -4.28 -31.93 -39.05
CA THR A 642 -5.14 -33.09 -38.79
C THR A 642 -4.97 -34.12 -39.90
N SER A 643 -5.04 -35.41 -39.54
CA SER A 643 -5.05 -36.50 -40.51
C SER A 643 -6.20 -37.49 -40.28
N ARG A 644 -6.60 -38.16 -41.35
CA ARG A 644 -7.63 -39.20 -41.38
C ARG A 644 -7.23 -40.30 -42.36
N SER A 645 -7.65 -41.52 -42.06
CA SER A 645 -7.41 -42.70 -42.88
C SER A 645 -8.73 -43.26 -43.38
N SER A 646 -8.74 -43.77 -44.61
CA SER A 646 -9.90 -44.46 -45.15
C SER A 646 -10.10 -45.81 -44.48
N ALA A 647 -11.28 -46.39 -44.66
CA ALA A 647 -11.45 -47.83 -44.49
C ALA A 647 -10.57 -48.60 -45.51
N ALA A 648 -10.19 -49.83 -45.17
CA ALA A 648 -9.46 -50.71 -46.07
C ALA A 648 -10.38 -51.22 -47.19
N THR A 649 -9.87 -51.28 -48.42
CA THR A 649 -10.58 -51.93 -49.53
C THR A 649 -10.71 -53.43 -49.29
N ALA A 650 -11.62 -54.09 -50.03
CA ALA A 650 -11.53 -55.54 -50.22
C ALA A 650 -10.17 -55.94 -50.83
N ALA A 651 -9.79 -57.21 -50.67
CA ALA A 651 -8.54 -57.73 -51.22
C ALA A 651 -8.49 -57.57 -52.74
N ILE A 652 -7.37 -57.08 -53.27
CA ILE A 652 -7.21 -56.81 -54.69
C ILE A 652 -7.13 -58.12 -55.48
N ARG A 653 -8.02 -58.29 -56.46
CA ARG A 653 -8.05 -59.47 -57.33
C ARG A 653 -7.02 -59.36 -58.46
N GLY A 654 -6.45 -60.47 -58.88
CA GLY A 654 -5.70 -60.54 -60.13
C GLY A 654 -6.62 -60.43 -61.35
N VAL A 655 -6.04 -60.26 -62.54
CA VAL A 655 -6.77 -60.33 -63.82
C VAL A 655 -6.20 -61.49 -64.63
N LEU A 656 -7.08 -62.29 -65.22
CA LEU A 656 -6.67 -63.39 -66.09
C LEU A 656 -6.24 -62.86 -67.46
N THR A 657 -5.14 -63.39 -67.98
CA THR A 657 -4.71 -63.19 -69.36
C THR A 657 -5.13 -64.41 -70.20
N THR A 658 -5.59 -64.18 -71.42
CA THR A 658 -6.03 -65.26 -72.32
C THR A 658 -5.74 -64.93 -73.77
N LYS A 659 -5.46 -65.96 -74.59
CA LYS A 659 -5.48 -65.87 -76.04
C LYS A 659 -6.90 -66.09 -76.59
N THR A 660 -7.11 -65.77 -77.86
CA THR A 660 -8.35 -66.09 -78.56
C THR A 660 -8.44 -67.60 -78.80
N PRO A 661 -9.54 -68.28 -78.43
CA PRO A 661 -9.70 -69.72 -78.65
C PRO A 661 -9.97 -70.02 -80.13
N THR A 662 -9.60 -71.21 -80.59
CA THR A 662 -9.87 -71.70 -81.95
C THR A 662 -10.77 -72.92 -81.92
N VAL A 663 -11.48 -73.18 -83.03
CA VAL A 663 -12.36 -74.34 -83.20
C VAL A 663 -11.80 -75.20 -84.34
N THR A 664 -11.64 -76.49 -84.09
CA THR A 664 -11.11 -77.47 -85.06
C THR A 664 -12.08 -78.64 -85.22
N GLY A 665 -12.08 -79.28 -86.39
CA GLY A 665 -12.92 -80.44 -86.70
C GLY A 665 -13.61 -80.30 -88.06
N THR A 666 -14.26 -81.36 -88.51
CA THR A 666 -14.97 -81.37 -89.80
C THR A 666 -16.30 -80.63 -89.69
N LEU A 667 -16.55 -79.65 -90.56
CA LEU A 667 -17.76 -78.83 -90.57
C LEU A 667 -18.93 -79.55 -91.28
N LYS A 668 -19.31 -80.73 -90.80
CA LYS A 668 -20.39 -81.56 -91.35
C LYS A 668 -21.27 -82.10 -90.23
N VAL A 669 -22.59 -82.10 -90.40
CA VAL A 669 -23.53 -82.70 -89.43
C VAL A 669 -23.09 -84.12 -89.05
N GLY A 670 -23.13 -84.43 -87.74
CA GLY A 670 -22.66 -85.68 -87.16
C GLY A 670 -21.18 -85.68 -86.72
N SER A 671 -20.37 -84.74 -87.23
CA SER A 671 -18.96 -84.56 -86.83
C SER A 671 -18.84 -83.84 -85.49
N THR A 672 -17.70 -84.03 -84.81
CA THR A 672 -17.41 -83.36 -83.53
C THR A 672 -16.43 -82.21 -83.73
N LEU A 673 -16.81 -81.01 -83.28
CA LEU A 673 -15.92 -79.87 -83.16
C LEU A 673 -15.22 -79.88 -81.80
N LYS A 674 -13.96 -79.47 -81.76
CA LYS A 674 -13.14 -79.35 -80.55
C LYS A 674 -12.71 -77.90 -80.36
N ALA A 675 -12.88 -77.39 -79.15
CA ALA A 675 -12.39 -76.07 -78.75
C ALA A 675 -10.93 -76.20 -78.28
N ALA A 676 -10.05 -75.38 -78.86
CA ALA A 676 -8.71 -75.15 -78.36
C ALA A 676 -8.70 -73.80 -77.61
N PRO A 677 -8.71 -73.80 -76.27
CA PRO A 677 -8.94 -72.58 -75.48
C PRO A 677 -7.81 -71.55 -75.50
N GLY A 678 -6.63 -71.90 -76.03
CA GLY A 678 -5.42 -71.09 -75.96
C GLY A 678 -4.78 -71.11 -74.56
N THR A 679 -3.73 -70.30 -74.37
CA THR A 679 -3.06 -70.16 -73.08
C THR A 679 -3.84 -69.23 -72.15
N TRP A 680 -4.19 -69.71 -70.96
CA TRP A 680 -4.80 -68.93 -69.89
C TRP A 680 -3.81 -68.76 -68.74
N GLY A 681 -3.58 -67.52 -68.32
CA GLY A 681 -2.61 -67.17 -67.31
C GLY A 681 -3.21 -66.33 -66.19
N PRO A 682 -2.70 -66.44 -64.96
CA PRO A 682 -1.69 -67.41 -64.50
C PRO A 682 -2.30 -68.77 -64.12
N ALA A 683 -1.66 -69.87 -64.54
CA ALA A 683 -2.12 -71.25 -64.29
C ALA A 683 -2.09 -71.64 -62.78
N PRO A 684 -2.88 -72.63 -62.34
CA PRO A 684 -3.99 -73.27 -63.05
C PRO A 684 -5.21 -72.33 -63.17
N VAL A 685 -5.96 -72.44 -64.27
CA VAL A 685 -7.22 -71.70 -64.53
C VAL A 685 -8.30 -72.72 -64.89
N THR A 686 -9.46 -72.64 -64.25
CA THR A 686 -10.61 -73.50 -64.56
C THR A 686 -11.34 -72.94 -65.76
N LEU A 687 -11.57 -73.76 -66.78
CA LEU A 687 -12.23 -73.35 -68.02
C LEU A 687 -13.64 -73.93 -68.13
N ALA A 688 -14.59 -73.10 -68.54
CA ALA A 688 -15.93 -73.49 -68.91
C ALA A 688 -16.21 -73.11 -70.37
N TYR A 689 -16.95 -73.96 -71.08
CA TYR A 689 -17.28 -73.78 -72.48
C TYR A 689 -18.78 -73.53 -72.64
N GLN A 690 -19.14 -72.78 -73.68
CA GLN A 690 -20.51 -72.67 -74.15
C GLN A 690 -20.47 -72.52 -75.68
N TRP A 691 -21.08 -73.46 -76.39
CA TRP A 691 -21.17 -73.41 -77.85
C TRP A 691 -22.39 -72.58 -78.29
N TYR A 692 -22.24 -71.93 -79.44
CA TYR A 692 -23.23 -71.05 -80.03
C TYR A 692 -23.46 -71.41 -81.49
N ARG A 693 -24.72 -71.38 -81.89
CA ARG A 693 -25.20 -71.45 -83.27
C ARG A 693 -25.50 -70.02 -83.72
N GLY A 694 -24.67 -69.47 -84.61
CA GLY A 694 -24.66 -68.05 -84.89
C GLY A 694 -24.38 -67.23 -83.63
N SER A 695 -25.36 -66.42 -83.20
CA SER A 695 -25.33 -65.67 -81.94
C SER A 695 -26.06 -66.37 -80.78
N THR A 696 -26.77 -67.46 -81.03
CA THR A 696 -27.65 -68.12 -80.04
C THR A 696 -26.89 -69.23 -79.31
N ALA A 697 -26.94 -69.22 -77.98
CA ALA A 697 -26.32 -70.29 -77.18
C ALA A 697 -27.03 -71.62 -77.40
N ILE A 698 -26.27 -72.68 -77.63
CA ILE A 698 -26.81 -74.03 -77.78
C ILE A 698 -26.97 -74.62 -76.38
N SER A 699 -28.21 -74.85 -75.97
CA SER A 699 -28.51 -75.37 -74.63
C SER A 699 -27.78 -76.70 -74.38
N GLY A 700 -27.19 -76.85 -73.19
CA GLY A 700 -26.45 -78.05 -72.78
C GLY A 700 -25.05 -78.22 -73.41
N ALA A 701 -24.71 -77.49 -74.46
CA ALA A 701 -23.42 -77.60 -75.14
C ALA A 701 -22.30 -76.88 -74.36
N LYS A 702 -21.84 -77.50 -73.27
CA LYS A 702 -20.86 -76.94 -72.32
C LYS A 702 -19.53 -77.70 -72.24
N SER A 703 -19.36 -78.74 -73.03
CA SER A 703 -18.12 -79.51 -73.10
C SER A 703 -17.07 -78.80 -73.96
N SER A 704 -15.80 -79.20 -73.82
CA SER A 704 -14.71 -78.78 -74.71
C SER A 704 -14.89 -79.27 -76.16
N THR A 705 -15.87 -80.15 -76.38
CA THR A 705 -16.29 -80.65 -77.68
C THR A 705 -17.79 -80.44 -77.91
N TYR A 706 -18.20 -80.38 -79.18
CA TYR A 706 -19.61 -80.29 -79.56
C TYR A 706 -19.87 -81.13 -80.82
N LYS A 707 -20.79 -82.09 -80.73
CA LYS A 707 -21.23 -82.89 -81.87
C LYS A 707 -22.29 -82.11 -82.66
N LEU A 708 -22.02 -81.87 -83.93
CA LEU A 708 -22.90 -81.15 -84.83
C LEU A 708 -24.19 -81.94 -85.05
N VAL A 709 -25.33 -81.29 -84.85
CA VAL A 709 -26.67 -81.85 -85.05
C VAL A 709 -27.32 -81.30 -86.33
N ALA A 710 -28.43 -81.89 -86.76
CA ALA A 710 -29.12 -81.46 -87.98
C ALA A 710 -29.47 -79.95 -87.99
N ALA A 711 -29.82 -79.39 -86.82
CA ALA A 711 -30.12 -77.97 -86.64
C ALA A 711 -28.92 -77.03 -86.87
N ASP A 712 -27.69 -77.54 -86.95
CA ASP A 712 -26.49 -76.74 -87.22
C ASP A 712 -26.24 -76.52 -88.72
N LYS A 713 -26.86 -77.32 -89.59
CA LYS A 713 -26.65 -77.24 -91.05
C LYS A 713 -26.96 -75.84 -91.59
N GLY A 714 -26.06 -75.30 -92.41
CA GLY A 714 -26.16 -73.96 -92.97
C GLY A 714 -25.85 -72.80 -92.01
N THR A 715 -25.58 -73.10 -90.73
CA THR A 715 -25.24 -72.09 -89.70
C THR A 715 -23.75 -72.09 -89.40
N THR A 716 -23.26 -71.05 -88.71
CA THR A 716 -21.90 -70.99 -88.19
C THR A 716 -21.87 -71.37 -86.72
N ILE A 717 -20.78 -71.97 -86.27
CA ILE A 717 -20.57 -72.34 -84.86
C ILE A 717 -19.44 -71.50 -84.27
N LYS A 718 -19.58 -71.08 -83.02
CA LYS A 718 -18.48 -70.50 -82.23
C LYS A 718 -18.55 -70.98 -80.79
N VAL A 719 -17.43 -70.92 -80.09
CA VAL A 719 -17.35 -71.29 -78.67
C VAL A 719 -16.96 -70.08 -77.82
N ARG A 720 -17.62 -69.88 -76.68
CA ARG A 720 -17.19 -68.97 -75.62
C ARG A 720 -16.45 -69.78 -74.57
N VAL A 721 -15.18 -69.44 -74.35
CA VAL A 721 -14.38 -70.02 -73.27
C VAL A 721 -14.33 -69.01 -72.13
N THR A 722 -14.75 -69.42 -70.94
CA THR A 722 -14.72 -68.62 -69.71
C THR A 722 -13.71 -69.23 -68.74
N GLY A 723 -12.71 -68.45 -68.35
CA GLY A 723 -11.75 -68.83 -67.32
C GLY A 723 -12.09 -68.22 -65.97
N SER A 724 -11.98 -69.03 -64.92
CA SER A 724 -12.10 -68.61 -63.53
C SER A 724 -10.92 -69.11 -62.69
N LYS A 725 -10.54 -68.30 -61.69
CA LYS A 725 -9.49 -68.62 -60.72
C LYS A 725 -9.77 -67.87 -59.43
N SER A 726 -9.64 -68.53 -58.28
CA SER A 726 -9.84 -67.89 -56.97
C SER A 726 -8.88 -66.70 -56.80
N GLY A 727 -9.40 -65.58 -56.30
CA GLY A 727 -8.64 -64.32 -56.19
C GLY A 727 -8.40 -63.59 -57.51
N TYR A 728 -9.03 -64.00 -58.62
CA TYR A 728 -8.95 -63.32 -59.92
C TYR A 728 -10.33 -62.88 -60.42
N VAL A 729 -10.34 -61.85 -61.27
CA VAL A 729 -11.51 -61.52 -62.08
C VAL A 729 -11.63 -62.54 -63.21
N SER A 730 -12.79 -63.22 -63.31
CA SER A 730 -13.07 -64.14 -64.41
C SER A 730 -13.00 -63.42 -65.76
N ALA A 731 -12.48 -64.10 -66.78
CA ALA A 731 -12.40 -63.58 -68.13
C ALA A 731 -13.08 -64.54 -69.11
N ALA A 732 -13.62 -64.02 -70.19
CA ALA A 732 -14.24 -64.83 -71.23
C ALA A 732 -13.84 -64.33 -72.62
N LYS A 733 -13.66 -65.25 -73.56
CA LYS A 733 -13.32 -64.93 -74.95
C LYS A 733 -14.07 -65.86 -75.89
N TYR A 734 -14.55 -65.31 -77.00
CA TYR A 734 -15.14 -66.07 -78.09
C TYR A 734 -14.07 -66.50 -79.09
N SER A 735 -14.28 -67.66 -79.72
CA SER A 735 -13.56 -68.01 -80.95
C SER A 735 -14.08 -67.19 -82.12
N ALA A 736 -13.34 -67.17 -83.22
CA ALA A 736 -13.93 -66.85 -84.52
C ALA A 736 -15.09 -67.82 -84.83
N ALA A 737 -16.08 -67.36 -85.59
CA ALA A 737 -17.12 -68.24 -86.11
C ALA A 737 -16.55 -69.15 -87.21
N THR A 738 -16.98 -70.41 -87.24
CA THR A 738 -16.63 -71.33 -88.33
C THR A 738 -17.28 -70.88 -89.64
N ALA A 739 -16.84 -71.47 -90.76
CA ALA A 739 -17.67 -71.49 -91.97
C ALA A 739 -19.00 -72.26 -91.72
N LYS A 740 -19.94 -72.14 -92.66
CA LYS A 740 -21.25 -72.81 -92.56
C LYS A 740 -21.10 -74.32 -92.50
N ILE A 741 -21.87 -74.99 -91.64
CA ILE A 741 -21.87 -76.45 -91.51
C ILE A 741 -22.58 -77.10 -92.70
N ALA A 742 -21.92 -78.08 -93.32
CA ALA A 742 -22.43 -78.87 -94.45
C ALA A 742 -23.41 -79.98 -94.03
#